data_AF-A0A235IJL2-F1
#
_entry.id   AF-A0A235IJL2-F1
#
_cell.length_a   1.000
_cell.length_b   1.000
_cell.length_c   1.000
_cell.angle_alpha   90.00
_cell.angle_beta   90.00
_cell.angle_gamma   90.00
#
_symmetry.space_group_name_H-M   'P 1'
#
loop_
_entity.id
_entity.type
_entity.pdbx_description
1 polymer ?
#
loop_
_entity_poly.entity_id
_entity_poly.type
_entity_poly.pdbx_seq_one_letter_code
_entity_poly.pdbx_strand_id
1 'polypeptide(L)'
;MNQRFRTWWKPRRGLAIAEACIIGLVAALSAVFLKVGSGWLGTWRVHTTHLLPAWLVLPAIGLVLGFLAGWLVDRLAPEAAGSGIPQVKASLANVPVNLSWRVAGVKLLSAIIAIGSGMTLGRQGPTVQVGAGLAAGMSRWVPTSPDHRRQMIAAGAGAGLAAAFNAPIAGVLFIVEELLQDLSGLTLGTAIIASFIGGVISRLLGGGSLDLNLQLVKSSSQFSIPEIPFFILLGILAGLFGALFNRGLIFSIKFYSRLHISLPLRVGLAGFISGVVVAMLPPSFRDNTGLRESLITGGSHPSVAAIAFAAQFILTLIAFGSGAPGGLFAPSLILGSCLGHIIGVSELYITGVGSPTTYALAGMGGFFSAVSKVPITAIVIVFEMTTDFNLVLPLMIVSVAAYLVADKVVPGSLYEKLLELKGITLTKEVAMEGALSKLTAKDVMQERVETLDAEMSLEEAMQAFAHSHHRGFPVVEDNKLVGIVTQSDLLKIRESTNHTLRDRNLADIFLKEIMTSVPMTVSPIHTLSNVLYLLDRYQISRLPVVDRRKLIGIITRADIIRAEADHLNCENATPKLRPEPSYIVYQTRSPSTGRGRLLVPVANPETAGVLLQMAAAIARDRHYEIDCVQVMLIPRHSSPSETQVRTAKSRRLLRQAEVLAKKWKIPLHTQIRVTHDVAQAILETINEQHIDLILMGWKGNTSTPGRIFGSVVDTIIRQATCEVVLVKLGTTSHSSLPTQHSFNSWLVPVAGGPNSPLAIKLLPALITLGNDPKIRLTQVFKPSELKPDMSISEQAIRHLMRRRKLSSTVVALPVQANSVAEGVINLVQTEGYDVVVLGASREGLLQQAIQGNIPEAIASGVESTVILVRGAMQK
;
A
#
# COMPACT_ATOMS: atom_id res chain seq x y z
N MET A 1 -18.75 31.22 28.60
CA MET A 1 -17.38 30.68 28.38
C MET A 1 -17.08 30.73 26.88
N ASN A 2 -16.12 31.57 26.48
CA ASN A 2 -16.06 32.26 25.17
C ASN A 2 -15.81 31.38 23.93
N GLN A 3 -16.43 31.77 22.80
CA GLN A 3 -16.22 31.23 21.44
C GLN A 3 -14.76 31.24 20.96
N ARG A 4 -13.88 32.05 21.60
CA ARG A 4 -12.42 32.01 21.36
C ARG A 4 -11.75 30.71 21.84
N PHE A 5 -12.33 29.98 22.79
CA PHE A 5 -11.81 28.68 23.22
C PHE A 5 -12.08 27.58 22.20
N ARG A 6 -13.14 27.73 21.39
CA ARG A 6 -13.57 26.73 20.39
C ARG A 6 -12.79 26.82 19.08
N THR A 7 -12.19 27.97 18.75
CA THR A 7 -11.36 28.15 17.56
C THR A 7 -9.91 27.67 17.73
N TRP A 8 -9.40 27.56 18.96
CA TRP A 8 -8.11 26.91 19.25
C TRP A 8 -8.20 25.38 19.06
N TRP A 9 -9.40 24.83 19.20
CA TRP A 9 -9.77 23.44 18.89
C TRP A 9 -10.14 23.25 17.41
N LYS A 10 -9.21 23.56 16.50
CA LYS A 10 -9.24 22.96 15.15
C LYS A 10 -8.85 21.47 15.28
N PRO A 11 -9.63 20.50 14.79
CA PRO A 11 -9.60 19.11 15.28
C PRO A 11 -8.30 18.31 15.06
N ARG A 12 -7.31 18.86 14.34
CA ARG A 12 -6.07 18.14 14.00
C ARG A 12 -4.80 18.67 14.69
N ARG A 13 -4.68 19.97 14.96
CA ARG A 13 -3.44 20.54 15.53
C ARG A 13 -3.44 20.59 17.07
N GLY A 14 -4.55 20.99 17.69
CA GLY A 14 -4.64 21.06 19.15
C GLY A 14 -4.51 19.69 19.82
N LEU A 15 -5.10 18.65 19.20
CA LEU A 15 -5.00 17.27 19.67
C LEU A 15 -3.56 16.74 19.62
N ALA A 16 -2.84 17.00 18.51
CA ALA A 16 -1.45 16.60 18.34
C ALA A 16 -0.51 17.25 19.36
N ILE A 17 -0.76 18.53 19.69
CA ILE A 17 0.01 19.25 20.71
C ILE A 17 -0.25 18.67 22.09
N ALA A 18 -1.52 18.44 22.45
CA ALA A 18 -1.88 17.83 23.73
C ALA A 18 -1.29 16.41 23.86
N GLU A 19 -1.34 15.62 22.79
CA GLU A 19 -0.71 14.30 22.70
C GLU A 19 0.80 14.40 22.92
N ALA A 20 1.50 15.28 22.21
CA ALA A 20 2.93 15.52 22.38
C ALA A 20 3.31 15.93 23.82
N CYS A 21 2.49 16.76 24.47
CA CYS A 21 2.69 17.13 25.87
C CYS A 21 2.62 15.92 26.82
N ILE A 22 1.62 15.06 26.63
CA ILE A 22 1.46 13.83 27.44
C ILE A 22 2.61 12.87 27.18
N ILE A 23 3.02 12.68 25.90
CA ILE A 23 4.18 11.86 25.53
C ILE A 23 5.43 12.37 26.26
N GLY A 24 5.69 13.69 26.21
CA GLY A 24 6.84 14.31 26.86
C GLY A 24 6.86 14.07 28.36
N LEU A 25 5.72 14.29 29.04
CA LEU A 25 5.58 14.07 30.48
C LEU A 25 5.85 12.60 30.86
N VAL A 26 5.24 11.67 30.14
CA VAL A 26 5.36 10.24 30.41
C VAL A 26 6.78 9.72 30.12
N ALA A 27 7.43 10.23 29.06
CA ALA A 27 8.83 9.94 28.76
C ALA A 27 9.76 10.47 29.86
N ALA A 28 9.51 11.68 30.38
CA ALA A 28 10.27 12.25 31.50
C ALA A 28 10.17 11.39 32.77
N LEU A 29 8.95 11.04 33.19
CA LEU A 29 8.72 10.19 34.36
C LEU A 29 9.42 8.83 34.22
N SER A 30 9.36 8.25 33.02
CA SER A 30 10.03 6.97 32.73
C SER A 30 11.56 7.10 32.81
N ALA A 31 12.14 8.18 32.30
CA ALA A 31 13.58 8.43 32.37
C ALA A 31 14.05 8.65 33.83
N VAL A 32 13.28 9.40 34.62
CA VAL A 32 13.52 9.61 36.06
C VAL A 32 13.47 8.28 36.81
N PHE A 33 12.42 7.48 36.59
CA PHE A 33 12.27 6.17 37.22
C PHE A 33 13.44 5.23 36.87
N LEU A 34 13.89 5.26 35.62
CA LEU A 34 15.07 4.49 35.19
C LEU A 34 16.34 4.98 35.91
N LYS A 35 16.59 6.30 35.99
CA LYS A 35 17.74 6.88 36.71
C LYS A 35 17.72 6.45 38.18
N VAL A 36 16.62 6.71 38.87
CA VAL A 36 16.49 6.44 40.32
C VAL A 36 16.58 4.95 40.60
N GLY A 37 15.87 4.10 39.84
CA GLY A 37 15.87 2.66 40.05
C GLY A 37 17.24 2.02 39.82
N SER A 38 17.91 2.38 38.71
CA SER A 38 19.26 1.85 38.42
C SER A 38 20.31 2.41 39.39
N GLY A 39 20.18 3.66 39.81
CA GLY A 39 21.04 4.28 40.82
C GLY A 39 20.91 3.59 42.18
N TRP A 40 19.67 3.39 42.65
CA TRP A 40 19.41 2.72 43.93
C TRP A 40 19.95 1.29 43.96
N LEU A 41 19.73 0.50 42.90
CA LEU A 41 20.32 -0.84 42.78
C LEU A 41 21.86 -0.80 42.73
N GLY A 42 22.41 0.19 42.04
CA GLY A 42 23.85 0.43 41.97
C GLY A 42 24.46 0.73 43.33
N THR A 43 23.84 1.63 44.11
CA THR A 43 24.26 1.96 45.47
C THR A 43 24.14 0.75 46.39
N TRP A 44 23.04 0.00 46.31
CA TRP A 44 22.85 -1.23 47.09
C TRP A 44 23.93 -2.27 46.79
N ARG A 45 24.25 -2.48 45.50
CA ARG A 45 25.33 -3.37 45.05
C ARG A 45 26.69 -2.96 45.62
N VAL A 46 27.03 -1.66 45.55
CA VAL A 46 28.31 -1.14 46.08
C VAL A 46 28.34 -1.20 47.61
N HIS A 47 27.26 -0.84 48.29
CA HIS A 47 27.14 -0.90 49.74
C HIS A 47 27.38 -2.32 50.27
N THR A 48 26.85 -3.33 49.56
CA THR A 48 27.05 -4.75 49.90
C THR A 48 28.53 -5.16 49.84
N THR A 49 29.36 -4.50 49.02
CA THR A 49 30.82 -4.78 48.98
C THR A 49 31.58 -4.27 50.20
N HIS A 50 30.97 -3.44 51.04
CA HIS A 50 31.53 -3.07 52.35
C HIS A 50 31.23 -4.12 53.42
N LEU A 51 30.17 -4.93 53.23
CA LEU A 51 29.76 -5.99 54.15
C LEU A 51 30.41 -7.33 53.81
N LEU A 52 30.60 -7.61 52.53
CA LEU A 52 31.11 -8.88 52.00
C LEU A 52 32.21 -8.63 50.95
N PRO A 53 33.14 -9.58 50.72
CA PRO A 53 34.25 -9.39 49.79
C PRO A 53 33.78 -9.09 48.36
N ALA A 54 34.30 -7.99 47.77
CA ALA A 54 33.89 -7.50 46.45
C ALA A 54 34.07 -8.55 45.33
N TRP A 55 35.08 -9.41 45.42
CA TRP A 55 35.36 -10.47 44.43
C TRP A 55 34.28 -11.56 44.39
N LEU A 56 33.47 -11.70 45.45
CA LEU A 56 32.34 -12.64 45.50
C LEU A 56 31.02 -11.92 45.19
N VAL A 57 30.81 -10.76 45.80
CA VAL A 57 29.55 -10.00 45.73
C VAL A 57 29.27 -9.49 44.31
N LEU A 58 30.26 -8.84 43.68
CA LEU A 58 30.04 -8.20 42.37
C LEU A 58 29.72 -9.22 41.27
N PRO A 59 30.45 -10.35 41.13
CA PRO A 59 30.09 -11.38 40.16
C PRO A 59 28.75 -12.05 40.47
N ALA A 60 28.45 -12.34 41.75
CA ALA A 60 27.21 -13.00 42.14
C ALA A 60 25.98 -12.13 41.84
N ILE A 61 26.01 -10.84 42.23
CA ILE A 61 24.93 -9.89 41.93
C ILE A 61 24.81 -9.70 40.42
N GLY A 62 25.93 -9.56 39.70
CA GLY A 62 25.96 -9.46 38.24
C GLY A 62 25.30 -10.66 37.56
N LEU A 63 25.59 -11.87 38.03
CA LEU A 63 25.01 -13.11 37.51
C LEU A 63 23.49 -13.17 37.74
N VAL A 64 23.04 -12.95 38.98
CA VAL A 64 21.63 -13.09 39.37
C VAL A 64 20.76 -12.01 38.73
N LEU A 65 21.16 -10.75 38.85
CA LEU A 65 20.40 -9.64 38.27
C LEU A 65 20.49 -9.64 36.74
N GLY A 66 21.65 -9.98 36.16
CA GLY A 66 21.79 -10.16 34.72
C GLY A 66 20.88 -11.27 34.19
N PHE A 67 20.84 -12.42 34.87
CA PHE A 67 19.93 -13.51 34.52
C PHE A 67 18.47 -13.07 34.60
N LEU A 68 18.07 -12.37 35.66
CA LEU A 68 16.72 -11.85 35.83
C LEU A 68 16.34 -10.86 34.73
N ALA A 69 17.24 -9.95 34.36
CA ALA A 69 17.02 -8.99 33.28
C ALA A 69 16.84 -9.71 31.92
N GLY A 70 17.70 -10.68 31.61
CA GLY A 70 17.59 -11.48 30.39
C GLY A 70 16.33 -12.35 30.37
N TRP A 71 15.91 -12.91 31.51
CA TRP A 71 14.66 -13.66 31.67
C TRP A 71 13.43 -12.79 31.41
N LEU A 72 13.40 -11.57 31.94
CA LEU A 72 12.30 -10.64 31.72
C LEU A 72 12.14 -10.29 30.23
N VAL A 73 13.26 -10.07 29.53
CA VAL A 73 13.27 -9.78 28.09
C VAL A 73 12.82 -11.02 27.29
N ASP A 74 13.42 -12.18 27.55
CA ASP A 74 13.15 -13.41 26.79
C ASP A 74 11.69 -13.88 26.92
N ARG A 75 11.11 -13.79 28.12
CA ARG A 75 9.74 -14.27 28.39
C ARG A 75 8.65 -13.26 28.09
N LEU A 76 8.88 -11.97 28.36
CA LEU A 76 7.81 -10.97 28.29
C LEU A 76 7.84 -10.12 27.02
N ALA A 77 9.01 -9.73 26.52
CA ALA A 77 9.12 -8.89 25.31
C ALA A 77 10.53 -8.98 24.70
N PRO A 78 10.77 -9.92 23.77
CA PRO A 78 12.07 -10.08 23.11
C PRO A 78 12.54 -8.81 22.37
N GLU A 79 11.60 -7.95 21.95
CA GLU A 79 11.89 -6.66 21.30
C GLU A 79 12.62 -5.68 22.22
N ALA A 80 12.57 -5.90 23.55
CA ALA A 80 13.25 -5.09 24.56
C ALA A 80 14.77 -5.38 24.66
N ALA A 81 15.31 -6.35 23.93
CA ALA A 81 16.75 -6.66 23.94
C ALA A 81 17.61 -5.51 23.34
N GLY A 82 18.85 -5.37 23.85
CA GLY A 82 19.85 -4.41 23.35
C GLY A 82 19.52 -2.94 23.60
N SER A 83 19.90 -2.05 22.67
CA SER A 83 19.68 -0.58 22.80
C SER A 83 18.21 -0.18 22.70
N GLY A 84 17.49 -0.71 21.70
CA GLY A 84 16.12 -0.32 21.39
C GLY A 84 15.99 0.70 20.26
N ILE A 85 17.04 1.50 20.01
CA ILE A 85 17.09 2.46 18.88
C ILE A 85 16.93 1.76 17.52
N PRO A 86 17.60 0.62 17.23
CA PRO A 86 17.36 -0.12 15.99
C PRO A 86 15.87 -0.45 15.77
N GLN A 87 15.18 -0.92 16.82
CA GLN A 87 13.76 -1.26 16.76
C GLN A 87 12.87 -0.05 16.47
N VAL A 88 13.19 1.11 17.05
CA VAL A 88 12.50 2.37 16.76
C VAL A 88 12.75 2.77 15.30
N LYS A 89 14.01 2.74 14.84
CA LYS A 89 14.37 3.05 13.45
C LYS A 89 13.67 2.14 12.44
N ALA A 90 13.61 0.83 12.71
CA ALA A 90 12.88 -0.13 11.90
C ALA A 90 11.36 0.16 11.86
N SER A 91 10.74 0.46 13.00
CA SER A 91 9.32 0.86 13.04
C SER A 91 9.05 2.15 12.28
N LEU A 92 9.98 3.12 12.32
CA LEU A 92 9.87 4.36 11.56
C LEU A 92 10.16 4.17 10.06
N ALA A 93 10.77 3.06 9.66
CA ALA A 93 10.95 2.65 8.28
C ALA A 93 9.84 1.69 7.78
N ASN A 94 8.69 1.67 8.47
CA ASN A 94 7.54 0.81 8.17
C ASN A 94 7.80 -0.71 8.23
N VAL A 95 8.91 -1.14 8.84
CA VAL A 95 9.14 -2.56 9.13
C VAL A 95 8.23 -2.97 10.28
N PRO A 96 7.49 -4.10 10.19
CA PRO A 96 6.54 -4.52 11.20
C PRO A 96 7.26 -4.97 12.49
N VAL A 97 7.57 -3.99 13.35
CA VAL A 97 8.17 -4.20 14.67
C VAL A 97 7.16 -3.81 15.75
N ASN A 98 6.99 -4.66 16.75
CA ASN A 98 6.07 -4.40 17.85
C ASN A 98 6.64 -3.34 18.80
N LEU A 99 6.17 -2.09 18.66
CA LEU A 99 6.27 -1.06 19.70
C LEU A 99 4.92 -0.94 20.42
N SER A 100 4.94 -1.21 21.72
CA SER A 100 3.75 -1.17 22.59
C SER A 100 4.11 -0.77 24.02
N TRP A 101 3.10 -0.40 24.81
CA TRP A 101 3.25 -0.15 26.25
C TRP A 101 3.90 -1.33 27.00
N ARG A 102 3.61 -2.58 26.57
CA ARG A 102 4.23 -3.79 27.15
C ARG A 102 5.74 -3.80 26.94
N VAL A 103 6.20 -3.51 25.72
CA VAL A 103 7.63 -3.44 25.39
C VAL A 103 8.30 -2.32 26.18
N ALA A 104 7.66 -1.15 26.30
CA ALA A 104 8.16 -0.04 27.10
C ALA A 104 8.32 -0.41 28.59
N GLY A 105 7.31 -1.04 29.20
CA GLY A 105 7.37 -1.48 30.60
C GLY A 105 8.47 -2.53 30.85
N VAL A 106 8.55 -3.55 29.99
CA VAL A 106 9.59 -4.59 30.09
C VAL A 106 10.98 -3.98 29.88
N LYS A 107 11.14 -3.07 28.91
CA LYS A 107 12.40 -2.38 28.67
C LYS A 107 12.85 -1.55 29.86
N LEU A 108 11.94 -0.80 30.47
CA LEU A 108 12.20 0.02 31.64
C LEU A 108 12.71 -0.83 32.81
N LEU A 109 11.97 -1.89 33.18
CA LEU A 109 12.33 -2.77 34.30
C LEU A 109 13.62 -3.55 34.04
N SER A 110 13.74 -4.16 32.86
CA SER A 110 14.92 -4.96 32.52
C SER A 110 16.19 -4.10 32.41
N ALA A 111 16.10 -2.86 31.91
CA ALA A 111 17.23 -1.93 31.87
C ALA A 111 17.63 -1.43 33.27
N ILE A 112 16.67 -1.21 34.18
CA ILE A 112 16.96 -0.87 35.59
C ILE A 112 17.79 -1.99 36.23
N ILE A 113 17.36 -3.23 36.07
CA ILE A 113 18.03 -4.41 36.65
C ILE A 113 19.41 -4.62 35.99
N ALA A 114 19.50 -4.58 34.66
CA ALA A 114 20.76 -4.80 33.94
C ALA A 114 21.81 -3.73 34.27
N ILE A 115 21.44 -2.45 34.22
CA ILE A 115 22.37 -1.35 34.54
C ILE A 115 22.70 -1.34 36.04
N GLY A 116 21.70 -1.56 36.90
CA GLY A 116 21.87 -1.63 38.36
C GLY A 116 22.76 -2.80 38.82
N SER A 117 22.81 -3.89 38.06
CA SER A 117 23.72 -5.03 38.31
C SER A 117 25.20 -4.69 38.14
N GLY A 118 25.51 -3.54 37.52
CA GLY A 118 26.87 -3.08 37.29
C GLY A 118 27.39 -3.26 35.87
N MET A 119 26.57 -3.76 34.94
CA MET A 119 26.94 -3.83 33.52
C MET A 119 27.25 -2.43 32.98
N THR A 120 28.31 -2.33 32.17
CA THR A 120 28.78 -1.06 31.62
C THR A 120 27.94 -0.60 30.42
N LEU A 121 26.63 -0.46 30.62
CA LEU A 121 25.66 0.01 29.64
C LEU A 121 25.06 1.36 30.06
N GLY A 122 24.46 2.05 29.10
CA GLY A 122 23.80 3.34 29.30
C GLY A 122 22.28 3.23 29.33
N ARG A 123 21.63 4.14 30.05
CA ARG A 123 20.15 4.22 30.08
C ARG A 123 19.52 4.91 28.87
N GLN A 124 20.31 5.67 28.12
CA GLN A 124 19.87 6.59 27.06
C GLN A 124 19.19 5.87 25.88
N GLY A 125 19.70 4.72 25.44
CA GLY A 125 19.04 3.90 24.41
C GLY A 125 17.68 3.37 24.88
N PRO A 126 17.61 2.74 26.06
CA PRO A 126 16.34 2.32 26.67
C PRO A 126 15.31 3.44 26.80
N THR A 127 15.68 4.65 27.24
CA THR A 127 14.71 5.76 27.37
C THR A 127 14.14 6.19 26.02
N VAL A 128 14.93 6.17 24.95
CA VAL A 128 14.45 6.40 23.58
C VAL A 128 13.40 5.35 23.18
N GLN A 129 13.67 4.06 23.39
CA GLN A 129 12.72 2.99 23.06
C GLN A 129 11.46 3.04 23.93
N VAL A 130 11.61 3.35 25.22
CA VAL A 130 10.49 3.51 26.15
C VAL A 130 9.60 4.67 25.73
N GLY A 131 10.17 5.84 25.42
CA GLY A 131 9.43 6.99 24.91
C GLY A 131 8.70 6.69 23.60
N ALA A 132 9.38 6.03 22.65
CA ALA A 132 8.79 5.59 21.39
C ALA A 132 7.65 4.55 21.60
N GLY A 133 7.82 3.60 22.52
CA GLY A 133 6.83 2.56 22.83
C GLY A 133 5.58 3.11 23.53
N LEU A 134 5.75 4.09 24.41
CA LEU A 134 4.65 4.81 25.07
C LEU A 134 3.87 5.65 24.06
N ALA A 135 4.56 6.38 23.18
CA ALA A 135 3.93 7.10 22.07
C ALA A 135 3.22 6.15 21.08
N ALA A 136 3.85 5.03 20.69
CA ALA A 136 3.26 4.01 19.82
C ALA A 136 2.02 3.35 20.41
N GLY A 137 1.95 3.33 21.73
CA GLY A 137 0.83 2.84 22.50
C GLY A 137 -0.30 3.85 22.63
N MET A 138 0.01 5.11 22.94
CA MET A 138 -0.99 6.18 23.10
C MET A 138 -1.64 6.56 21.77
N SER A 139 -0.86 6.56 20.69
CA SER A 139 -1.35 6.73 19.31
C SER A 139 -2.27 5.60 18.83
N ARG A 140 -2.48 4.52 19.59
CA ARG A 140 -3.54 3.54 19.32
C ARG A 140 -4.88 3.94 19.95
N TRP A 141 -4.87 4.71 21.04
CA TRP A 141 -6.07 5.18 21.70
C TRP A 141 -6.70 6.35 20.95
N VAL A 142 -5.87 7.14 20.28
CA VAL A 142 -6.30 8.20 19.37
C VAL A 142 -6.27 7.64 17.94
N PRO A 143 -7.40 7.62 17.21
CA PRO A 143 -7.41 7.20 15.82
C PRO A 143 -6.73 8.27 14.97
N THR A 144 -5.51 7.98 14.52
CA THR A 144 -4.68 8.90 13.74
C THR A 144 -4.16 8.22 12.46
N SER A 145 -3.76 9.01 11.47
CA SER A 145 -3.15 8.45 10.24
C SER A 145 -1.83 7.73 10.55
N PRO A 146 -1.41 6.75 9.72
CA PRO A 146 -0.12 6.07 9.86
C PRO A 146 1.06 7.05 9.92
N ASP A 147 1.01 8.09 9.10
CA ASP A 147 2.02 9.16 9.12
C ASP A 147 2.03 9.85 10.48
N HIS A 148 0.89 10.37 10.97
CA HIS A 148 0.82 11.02 12.28
C HIS A 148 1.34 10.11 13.39
N ARG A 149 0.99 8.82 13.36
CA ARG A 149 1.48 7.82 14.31
C ARG A 149 3.01 7.69 14.25
N ARG A 150 3.60 7.62 13.05
CA ARG A 150 5.05 7.64 12.85
C ARG A 150 5.68 8.90 13.42
N GLN A 151 5.07 10.07 13.22
CA GLN A 151 5.53 11.34 13.78
C GLN A 151 5.49 11.34 15.31
N MET A 152 4.41 10.84 15.92
CA MET A 152 4.28 10.74 17.39
C MET A 152 5.30 9.76 17.99
N ILE A 153 5.54 8.62 17.33
CA ILE A 153 6.56 7.66 17.77
C ILE A 153 7.95 8.31 17.76
N ALA A 154 8.28 9.05 16.71
CA ALA A 154 9.54 9.80 16.63
C ALA A 154 9.61 10.91 17.69
N ALA A 155 8.54 11.66 17.90
CA ALA A 155 8.45 12.67 18.97
C ALA A 155 8.67 12.06 20.36
N GLY A 156 8.11 10.87 20.62
CA GLY A 156 8.34 10.12 21.85
C GLY A 156 9.76 9.60 21.98
N ALA A 157 10.38 9.18 20.88
CA ALA A 157 11.79 8.79 20.85
C ALA A 157 12.71 9.97 21.21
N GLY A 158 12.48 11.15 20.60
CA GLY A 158 13.22 12.38 20.92
C GLY A 158 12.97 12.88 22.34
N ALA A 159 11.73 12.80 22.84
CA ALA A 159 11.41 13.09 24.23
C ALA A 159 12.14 12.16 25.21
N GLY A 160 12.24 10.87 24.88
CA GLY A 160 13.02 9.90 25.65
C GLY A 160 14.52 10.19 25.67
N LEU A 161 15.08 10.70 24.56
CA LEU A 161 16.48 11.15 24.53
C LEU A 161 16.67 12.45 25.34
N ALA A 162 15.81 13.44 25.10
CA ALA A 162 15.86 14.75 25.74
C ALA A 162 15.72 14.63 27.26
N ALA A 163 14.75 13.82 27.74
CA ALA A 163 14.58 13.53 29.16
C ALA A 163 15.81 12.88 29.77
N ALA A 164 16.52 12.07 29.01
CA ALA A 164 17.59 11.26 29.57
C ALA A 164 18.95 12.01 29.62
N PHE A 165 19.13 13.03 28.77
CA PHE A 165 20.28 13.95 28.80
C PHE A 165 19.99 15.34 29.39
N ASN A 166 18.73 15.65 29.71
CA ASN A 166 18.27 17.03 29.93
C ASN A 166 18.58 17.96 28.75
N ALA A 167 18.47 17.43 27.53
CA ALA A 167 18.92 18.07 26.30
C ALA A 167 17.81 18.09 25.23
N PRO A 168 16.86 19.06 25.29
CA PRO A 168 15.74 19.15 24.36
C PRO A 168 16.14 19.32 22.89
N ILE A 169 17.11 20.19 22.59
CA ILE A 169 17.51 20.47 21.21
C ILE A 169 18.21 19.24 20.64
N ALA A 170 19.04 18.57 21.43
CA ALA A 170 19.63 17.29 21.05
C ALA A 170 18.58 16.22 20.72
N GLY A 171 17.49 16.15 21.50
CA GLY A 171 16.36 15.25 21.25
C GLY A 171 15.74 15.43 19.86
N VAL A 172 15.55 16.68 19.44
CA VAL A 172 14.99 17.03 18.12
C VAL A 172 15.97 16.73 17.01
N LEU A 173 17.25 17.11 17.17
CA LEU A 173 18.28 16.86 16.17
C LEU A 173 18.55 15.37 15.98
N PHE A 174 18.48 14.58 17.04
CA PHE A 174 18.59 13.12 16.94
C PHE A 174 17.47 12.52 16.08
N ILE A 175 16.26 13.06 16.18
CA ILE A 175 15.17 12.62 15.30
C ILE A 175 15.56 12.90 13.85
N VAL A 176 15.99 14.13 13.54
CA VAL A 176 16.31 14.56 12.17
C VAL A 176 17.52 13.82 11.58
N GLU A 177 18.56 13.65 12.39
CA GLU A 177 19.86 13.15 11.93
C GLU A 177 19.92 11.61 11.93
N GLU A 178 19.26 10.94 12.90
CA GLU A 178 19.36 9.47 13.06
C GLU A 178 18.04 8.69 12.83
N LEU A 179 16.86 9.25 13.15
CA LEU A 179 15.60 8.47 13.15
C LEU A 179 14.68 8.70 11.93
N LEU A 180 14.41 9.96 11.60
CA LEU A 180 13.56 10.42 10.49
C LEU A 180 14.38 11.43 9.69
N GLN A 181 14.95 11.01 8.58
CA GLN A 181 15.62 11.89 7.60
C GLN A 181 14.61 12.74 6.81
N ASP A 182 13.47 13.09 7.41
CA ASP A 182 12.36 13.83 6.80
C ASP A 182 11.97 15.04 7.68
N LEU A 183 11.96 16.22 7.05
CA LEU A 183 11.77 17.52 7.68
C LEU A 183 10.35 18.09 7.41
N SER A 184 9.32 17.31 7.70
CA SER A 184 7.95 17.85 7.63
C SER A 184 7.72 18.91 8.74
N GLY A 185 6.99 19.98 8.44
CA GLY A 185 6.72 21.03 9.44
C GLY A 185 5.91 20.54 10.66
N LEU A 186 5.11 19.48 10.51
CA LEU A 186 4.29 18.92 11.59
C LEU A 186 5.10 17.97 12.51
N THR A 187 6.01 17.16 11.94
CA THR A 187 6.94 16.31 12.73
C THR A 187 7.80 17.18 13.62
N LEU A 188 8.39 18.24 13.07
CA LEU A 188 9.30 19.10 13.80
C LEU A 188 8.62 19.81 14.97
N GLY A 189 7.42 20.38 14.76
CA GLY A 189 6.69 21.07 15.81
C GLY A 189 6.31 20.18 17.00
N THR A 190 5.82 18.97 16.74
CA THR A 190 5.41 18.02 17.79
C THR A 190 6.62 17.39 18.49
N ALA A 191 7.70 17.11 17.76
CA ALA A 191 8.97 16.67 18.30
C ALA A 191 9.61 17.72 19.24
N ILE A 192 9.58 19.00 18.86
CA ILE A 192 10.09 20.10 19.70
C ILE A 192 9.31 20.15 21.02
N ILE A 193 7.97 20.14 20.97
CA ILE A 193 7.13 20.24 22.16
C ILE A 193 7.36 19.04 23.09
N ALA A 194 7.32 17.81 22.54
CA ALA A 194 7.52 16.60 23.34
C ALA A 194 8.94 16.55 23.95
N SER A 195 9.97 16.92 23.18
CA SER A 195 11.37 16.94 23.64
C SER A 195 11.62 18.02 24.69
N PHE A 196 11.04 19.21 24.52
CA PHE A 196 11.10 20.28 25.50
C PHE A 196 10.46 19.87 26.83
N ILE A 197 9.23 19.35 26.79
CA ILE A 197 8.53 18.91 27.99
C ILE A 197 9.28 17.74 28.65
N GLY A 198 9.72 16.77 27.86
CA GLY A 198 10.50 15.62 28.32
C GLY A 198 11.78 16.06 29.05
N GLY A 199 12.58 16.91 28.42
CA GLY A 199 13.83 17.43 28.98
C GLY A 199 13.63 18.31 30.22
N VAL A 200 12.68 19.25 30.18
CA VAL A 200 12.42 20.18 31.30
C VAL A 200 11.85 19.47 32.51
N ILE A 201 10.84 18.60 32.34
CA ILE A 201 10.25 17.86 33.47
C ILE A 201 11.26 16.90 34.06
N SER A 202 12.03 16.20 33.22
CA SER A 202 13.12 15.34 33.71
C SER A 202 14.13 16.16 34.52
N ARG A 203 14.56 17.33 34.02
CA ARG A 203 15.47 18.23 34.74
C ARG A 203 14.91 18.68 36.09
N LEU A 204 13.63 19.09 36.16
CA LEU A 204 12.97 19.51 37.41
C LEU A 204 12.87 18.37 38.44
N LEU A 205 12.66 17.14 37.98
CA LEU A 205 12.58 15.94 38.83
C LEU A 205 13.94 15.29 39.09
N GLY A 206 15.05 15.92 38.68
CA GLY A 206 16.39 15.39 38.88
C GLY A 206 16.73 14.17 38.02
N GLY A 207 16.12 14.02 36.84
CA GLY A 207 16.31 12.91 35.90
C GLY A 207 17.56 12.99 35.00
N GLY A 208 18.40 14.02 35.13
CA GLY A 208 19.64 14.18 34.35
C GLY A 208 20.67 13.07 34.60
N SER A 209 21.43 12.62 33.59
CA SER A 209 22.39 11.50 33.78
C SER A 209 23.74 11.91 34.32
N LEU A 210 24.06 13.18 34.12
CA LEU A 210 25.37 13.77 34.27
C LEU A 210 25.07 15.14 34.81
N ASP A 211 24.76 15.20 36.11
CA ASP A 211 24.71 16.45 36.84
C ASP A 211 26.17 16.93 36.98
N LEU A 212 26.75 17.39 35.87
CA LEU A 212 28.03 18.06 35.89
C LEU A 212 27.82 19.28 36.76
N ASN A 213 28.35 19.24 37.98
CA ASN A 213 28.26 20.36 38.90
C ASN A 213 28.79 21.60 38.16
N LEU A 214 27.86 22.49 37.78
CA LEU A 214 28.13 23.76 37.09
C LEU A 214 29.13 24.64 37.85
N GLN A 215 29.39 24.35 39.13
CA GLN A 215 30.39 25.02 39.95
C GLN A 215 31.84 24.57 39.65
N LEU A 216 32.08 23.35 39.13
CA LEU A 216 33.41 22.85 38.76
C LEU A 216 33.80 23.15 37.29
N VAL A 217 32.81 23.30 36.40
CA VAL A 217 33.01 23.69 34.99
C VAL A 217 33.30 25.19 34.82
N LYS A 218 33.33 25.96 35.92
CA LYS A 218 33.72 27.38 35.95
C LYS A 218 35.19 27.65 35.61
N SER A 219 36.02 26.62 35.45
CA SER A 219 37.31 26.76 34.77
C SER A 219 37.02 27.10 33.32
N SER A 220 37.01 28.40 33.00
CA SER A 220 36.65 28.95 31.69
C SER A 220 37.33 28.14 30.59
N SER A 221 36.56 27.38 29.81
CA SER A 221 37.12 26.76 28.62
C SER A 221 37.55 27.90 27.70
N GLN A 222 38.85 27.97 27.46
CA GLN A 222 39.46 28.92 26.53
C GLN A 222 39.88 28.10 25.33
N PHE A 223 39.46 28.55 24.15
CA PHE A 223 39.89 27.95 22.90
C PHE A 223 41.02 28.79 22.33
N SER A 224 42.19 28.18 22.14
CA SER A 224 43.33 28.81 21.51
C SER A 224 43.64 28.18 20.14
N ILE A 225 44.08 28.98 19.18
CA ILE A 225 44.46 28.51 17.84
C ILE A 225 45.52 27.38 17.87
N PRO A 226 46.55 27.41 18.74
CA PRO A 226 47.54 26.33 18.83
C PRO A 226 46.98 24.96 19.22
N GLU A 227 45.77 24.89 19.78
CA GLU A 227 45.13 23.64 20.21
C GLU A 227 44.52 22.86 19.02
N ILE A 228 44.29 23.50 17.87
CA ILE A 228 43.62 22.92 16.70
C ILE A 228 44.26 21.60 16.24
N PRO A 229 45.60 21.48 16.07
CA PRO A 229 46.23 20.22 15.67
C PRO A 229 45.96 19.08 16.66
N PHE A 230 45.91 19.38 17.97
CA PHE A 230 45.62 18.39 19.01
C PHE A 230 44.14 17.98 19.00
N PHE A 231 43.21 18.90 18.72
CA PHE A 231 41.81 18.55 18.49
C PHE A 231 41.61 17.69 17.24
N ILE A 232 42.32 17.98 16.15
CA ILE A 232 42.29 17.13 14.95
C ILE A 232 42.86 15.74 15.28
N LEU A 233 43.97 15.66 16.00
CA LEU A 233 44.56 14.40 16.46
C LEU A 233 43.58 13.60 17.33
N LEU A 234 42.93 14.26 18.30
CA LEU A 234 41.87 13.66 19.12
C LEU A 234 40.73 13.15 18.26
N GLY A 235 40.28 13.91 17.26
CA GLY A 235 39.26 13.50 16.30
C GLY A 235 39.68 12.25 15.52
N ILE A 236 40.91 12.21 15.01
CA ILE A 236 41.43 11.04 14.28
C ILE A 236 41.47 9.80 15.18
N LEU A 237 42.00 9.92 16.39
CA LEU A 237 42.07 8.81 17.34
C LEU A 237 40.69 8.35 17.79
N ALA A 238 39.78 9.28 18.08
CA ALA A 238 38.39 8.98 18.41
C ALA A 238 37.67 8.26 17.25
N GLY A 239 37.94 8.67 16.01
CA GLY A 239 37.44 8.02 14.81
C GLY A 239 37.95 6.58 14.64
N LEU A 240 39.27 6.36 14.81
CA LEU A 240 39.90 5.05 14.71
C LEU A 240 39.41 4.09 15.82
N PHE A 241 39.44 4.53 17.08
CA PHE A 241 38.97 3.71 18.20
C PHE A 241 37.46 3.51 18.18
N GLY A 242 36.68 4.49 17.72
CA GLY A 242 35.23 4.34 17.51
C GLY A 242 34.91 3.31 16.42
N ALA A 243 35.67 3.29 15.32
CA ALA A 243 35.55 2.27 14.27
C ALA A 243 35.94 0.88 14.81
N LEU A 244 37.03 0.77 15.59
CA LEU A 244 37.42 -0.46 16.27
C LEU A 244 36.33 -0.94 17.23
N PHE A 245 35.73 -0.02 17.99
CA PHE A 245 34.64 -0.31 18.91
C PHE A 245 33.42 -0.88 18.18
N ASN A 246 33.01 -0.26 17.06
CA ASN A 246 31.90 -0.76 16.24
C ASN A 246 32.18 -2.16 15.68
N ARG A 247 33.39 -2.42 15.16
CA ARG A 247 33.78 -3.77 14.72
C ARG A 247 33.76 -4.78 15.86
N GLY A 248 34.28 -4.38 17.02
CA GLY A 248 34.31 -5.20 18.22
C GLY A 248 32.91 -5.53 18.74
N LEU A 249 31.97 -4.59 18.72
CA LEU A 249 30.57 -4.83 19.08
C LEU A 249 29.93 -5.87 18.15
N ILE A 250 30.10 -5.71 16.83
CA ILE A 250 29.56 -6.66 15.84
C ILE A 250 30.19 -8.04 16.02
N PHE A 251 31.50 -8.10 16.26
CA PHE A 251 32.20 -9.35 16.55
C PHE A 251 31.65 -10.02 17.82
N SER A 252 31.46 -9.26 18.89
CA SER A 252 30.91 -9.76 20.16
C SER A 252 29.50 -10.33 19.96
N ILE A 253 28.62 -9.63 19.23
CA ILE A 253 27.27 -10.12 18.92
C ILE A 253 27.32 -11.43 18.13
N LYS A 254 28.19 -11.52 17.10
CA LYS A 254 28.38 -12.75 16.31
C LYS A 254 28.97 -13.89 17.12
N PHE A 255 29.82 -13.58 18.09
CA PHE A 255 30.38 -14.58 19.00
C PHE A 255 29.29 -15.17 19.89
N TYR A 256 28.48 -14.32 20.54
CA TYR A 256 27.35 -14.77 21.36
C TYR A 256 26.26 -15.48 20.55
N SER A 257 26.06 -15.16 19.27
CA SER A 257 25.09 -15.88 18.44
C SER A 257 25.56 -17.27 18.02
N ARG A 258 26.87 -17.54 18.03
CA ARG A 258 27.44 -18.88 17.82
C ARG A 258 27.34 -19.76 19.07
N LEU A 259 27.25 -19.15 20.25
CA LEU A 259 27.00 -19.85 21.50
C LEU A 259 25.51 -20.21 21.58
N HIS A 260 25.19 -21.50 21.57
CA HIS A 260 23.80 -22.02 21.66
C HIS A 260 23.24 -21.92 23.09
N ILE A 261 23.27 -20.72 23.67
CA ILE A 261 22.90 -20.45 25.06
C ILE A 261 21.66 -19.54 25.09
N SER A 262 20.77 -19.73 26.06
CA SER A 262 19.57 -18.88 26.23
C SER A 262 19.93 -17.43 26.57
N LEU A 263 19.07 -16.48 26.22
CA LEU A 263 19.29 -15.05 26.51
C LEU A 263 19.52 -14.76 28.02
N PRO A 264 18.76 -15.36 28.97
CA PRO A 264 18.98 -15.14 30.39
C PRO A 264 20.39 -15.54 30.84
N LEU A 265 20.88 -16.69 30.37
CA LEU A 265 22.21 -17.16 30.74
C LEU A 265 23.31 -16.31 30.07
N ARG A 266 23.13 -15.87 28.83
CA ARG A 266 24.07 -14.93 28.17
C ARG A 266 24.23 -13.63 28.94
N VAL A 267 23.11 -13.00 29.33
CA VAL A 267 23.13 -11.74 30.09
C VAL A 267 23.69 -11.96 31.50
N GLY A 268 23.32 -13.06 32.17
CA GLY A 268 23.88 -13.43 33.46
C GLY A 268 25.40 -13.64 33.43
N LEU A 269 25.92 -14.39 32.46
CA LEU A 269 27.37 -14.60 32.30
C LEU A 269 28.10 -13.30 31.99
N ALA A 270 27.53 -12.41 31.16
CA ALA A 270 28.11 -11.10 30.92
C ALA A 270 28.14 -10.23 32.18
N GLY A 271 27.10 -10.29 33.03
CA GLY A 271 27.07 -9.66 34.34
C GLY A 271 28.12 -10.23 35.30
N PHE A 272 28.27 -11.56 35.34
CA PHE A 272 29.31 -12.24 36.12
C PHE A 272 30.71 -11.77 35.73
N ILE A 273 31.04 -11.83 34.43
CA ILE A 273 32.36 -11.40 33.92
C ILE A 273 32.60 -9.93 34.22
N SER A 274 31.59 -9.08 34.04
CA SER A 274 31.68 -7.66 34.38
C SER A 274 31.97 -7.46 35.87
N GLY A 275 31.30 -8.21 36.74
CA GLY A 275 31.54 -8.20 38.18
C GLY A 275 32.96 -8.63 38.55
N VAL A 276 33.51 -9.66 37.90
CA VAL A 276 34.88 -10.15 38.16
C VAL A 276 35.91 -9.09 37.79
N VAL A 277 35.81 -8.54 36.58
CA VAL A 277 36.75 -7.51 36.10
C VAL A 277 36.68 -6.27 36.98
N VAL A 278 35.47 -5.80 37.33
CA VAL A 278 35.30 -4.62 38.20
C VAL A 278 35.81 -4.90 39.62
N ALA A 279 35.72 -6.12 40.13
CA ALA A 279 36.27 -6.47 41.44
C ALA A 279 37.80 -6.43 41.48
N MET A 280 38.47 -6.72 40.36
CA MET A 280 39.93 -6.65 40.22
C MET A 280 40.43 -5.21 40.00
N LEU A 281 39.57 -4.30 39.56
CA LEU A 281 39.90 -2.89 39.36
C LEU A 281 39.94 -2.13 40.70
N PRO A 282 40.60 -0.96 40.75
CA PRO A 282 40.65 -0.14 41.96
C PRO A 282 39.25 0.18 42.50
N PRO A 283 39.07 0.35 43.82
CA PRO A 283 37.75 0.58 44.42
C PRO A 283 36.95 1.75 43.80
N SER A 284 37.63 2.75 43.26
CA SER A 284 37.02 3.87 42.53
C SER A 284 36.22 3.45 41.29
N PHE A 285 36.49 2.28 40.72
CA PHE A 285 35.78 1.73 39.55
C PHE A 285 34.53 0.94 39.91
N ARG A 286 34.32 0.62 41.19
CA ARG A 286 33.15 -0.13 41.64
C ARG A 286 31.87 0.71 41.52
N ASP A 287 32.01 2.02 41.71
CA ASP A 287 30.95 2.99 41.44
C ASP A 287 31.07 3.55 40.01
N ASN A 288 30.22 3.03 39.12
CA ASN A 288 30.12 3.51 37.75
C ASN A 288 29.67 4.96 37.66
N THR A 289 28.95 5.51 38.64
CA THR A 289 28.51 6.92 38.61
C THR A 289 29.62 7.87 39.06
N GLY A 290 30.25 7.63 40.20
CA GLY A 290 31.37 8.44 40.69
C GLY A 290 32.59 8.41 39.75
N LEU A 291 32.92 7.26 39.15
CA LEU A 291 34.01 7.19 38.17
C LEU A 291 33.76 8.09 36.95
N ARG A 292 32.52 8.16 36.47
CA ARG A 292 32.16 8.99 35.31
C ARG A 292 32.33 10.47 35.61
N GLU A 293 31.87 10.91 36.77
CA GLU A 293 32.00 12.31 37.19
C GLU A 293 33.47 12.71 37.37
N SER A 294 34.28 11.84 37.97
CA SER A 294 35.72 12.07 38.16
C SER A 294 36.51 12.15 36.84
N LEU A 295 36.15 11.34 35.84
CA LEU A 295 36.82 11.32 34.54
C LEU A 295 36.46 12.55 33.68
N ILE A 296 35.24 13.07 33.80
CA ILE A 296 34.78 14.23 33.02
C ILE A 296 35.27 15.54 33.63
N THR A 297 35.40 15.61 34.95
CA THR A 297 35.93 16.79 35.65
C THR A 297 37.44 16.97 35.49
N GLY A 298 38.14 16.04 34.82
CA GLY A 298 39.58 16.14 34.55
C GLY A 298 40.47 15.99 35.78
N GLY A 299 39.92 15.59 36.93
CA GLY A 299 40.67 15.46 38.19
C GLY A 299 41.46 14.16 38.32
N SER A 300 41.33 13.22 37.38
CA SER A 300 41.97 11.89 37.45
C SER A 300 43.35 11.87 36.80
N HIS A 301 44.28 11.07 37.34
CA HIS A 301 45.58 10.83 36.70
C HIS A 301 45.41 10.14 35.33
N PRO A 302 46.20 10.45 34.28
CA PRO A 302 46.04 9.88 32.94
C PRO A 302 46.10 8.34 32.89
N SER A 303 46.84 7.71 33.81
CA SER A 303 46.86 6.24 33.94
C SER A 303 45.50 5.65 34.34
N VAL A 304 44.74 6.34 35.20
CA VAL A 304 43.39 5.93 35.61
C VAL A 304 42.44 6.04 34.41
N ALA A 305 42.55 7.11 33.62
CA ALA A 305 41.78 7.28 32.40
C ALA A 305 42.10 6.20 31.34
N ALA A 306 43.37 5.78 31.21
CA ALA A 306 43.76 4.71 30.29
C ALA A 306 43.20 3.34 30.72
N ILE A 307 43.27 3.02 32.01
CA ILE A 307 42.67 1.80 32.58
C ILE A 307 41.15 1.83 32.41
N ALA A 308 40.51 2.97 32.68
CA ALA A 308 39.08 3.17 32.47
C ALA A 308 38.67 3.01 31.02
N PHE A 309 39.43 3.58 30.08
CA PHE A 309 39.20 3.41 28.66
C PHE A 309 39.23 1.92 28.29
N ALA A 310 40.31 1.21 28.64
CA ALA A 310 40.46 -0.21 28.29
C ALA A 310 39.37 -1.09 28.92
N ALA A 311 39.12 -0.93 30.23
CA ALA A 311 38.11 -1.70 30.94
C ALA A 311 36.70 -1.42 30.42
N GLN A 312 36.33 -0.15 30.29
CA GLN A 312 35.00 0.25 29.80
C GLN A 312 34.78 -0.21 28.35
N PHE A 313 35.83 -0.15 27.51
CA PHE A 313 35.78 -0.64 26.13
C PHE A 313 35.41 -2.11 26.14
N ILE A 314 36.23 -2.97 26.76
CA ILE A 314 36.04 -4.43 26.78
C ILE A 314 34.71 -4.82 27.43
N LEU A 315 34.40 -4.27 28.60
CA LEU A 315 33.18 -4.59 29.33
C LEU A 315 31.93 -4.22 28.55
N THR A 316 31.94 -3.11 27.81
CA THR A 316 30.79 -2.72 26.99
C THR A 316 30.60 -3.67 25.80
N LEU A 317 31.69 -4.17 25.18
CA LEU A 317 31.58 -5.20 24.14
C LEU A 317 30.93 -6.48 24.69
N ILE A 318 31.35 -6.94 25.86
CA ILE A 318 30.82 -8.15 26.51
C ILE A 318 29.35 -7.96 26.88
N ALA A 319 29.03 -6.85 27.55
CA ALA A 319 27.69 -6.54 28.02
C ALA A 319 26.70 -6.37 26.86
N PHE A 320 27.04 -5.54 25.86
CA PHE A 320 26.13 -5.28 24.73
C PHE A 320 25.99 -6.51 23.82
N GLY A 321 27.08 -7.24 23.58
CA GLY A 321 27.06 -8.46 22.76
C GLY A 321 26.17 -9.57 23.31
N SER A 322 26.00 -9.64 24.64
CA SER A 322 25.12 -10.62 25.29
C SER A 322 23.63 -10.44 24.97
N GLY A 323 23.23 -9.28 24.44
CA GLY A 323 21.84 -8.90 24.22
C GLY A 323 21.17 -8.19 25.40
N ALA A 324 21.94 -7.87 26.44
CA ALA A 324 21.46 -7.18 27.63
C ALA A 324 20.73 -5.86 27.28
N PRO A 325 19.62 -5.54 27.98
CA PRO A 325 18.88 -4.31 27.76
C PRO A 325 19.70 -3.11 28.25
N GLY A 326 20.19 -2.31 27.32
CA GLY A 326 21.04 -1.15 27.61
C GLY A 326 21.55 -0.47 26.34
N GLY A 327 21.83 0.81 26.44
CA GLY A 327 22.28 1.67 25.34
C GLY A 327 23.79 1.92 25.35
N LEU A 328 24.30 2.42 24.23
CA LEU A 328 25.73 2.64 24.01
C LEU A 328 26.19 4.08 24.23
N PHE A 329 25.27 5.04 24.32
CA PHE A 329 25.57 6.46 24.44
C PHE A 329 26.49 6.79 25.63
N ALA A 330 26.12 6.36 26.85
CA ALA A 330 26.92 6.67 28.02
C ALA A 330 28.33 6.05 27.94
N PRO A 331 28.51 4.76 27.61
CA PRO A 331 29.83 4.19 27.35
C PRO A 331 30.65 4.96 26.30
N SER A 332 30.05 5.34 25.17
CA SER A 332 30.79 6.08 24.13
C SER A 332 31.22 7.48 24.59
N LEU A 333 30.38 8.19 25.35
CA LEU A 333 30.74 9.49 25.91
C LEU A 333 31.91 9.33 26.90
N ILE A 334 31.87 8.32 27.78
CA ILE A 334 32.93 8.07 28.76
C ILE A 334 34.25 7.70 28.08
N LEU A 335 34.21 6.83 27.08
CA LEU A 335 35.40 6.47 26.28
C LEU A 335 36.00 7.70 25.60
N GLY A 336 35.15 8.56 25.04
CA GLY A 336 35.56 9.85 24.49
C GLY A 336 36.19 10.77 25.53
N SER A 337 35.59 10.87 26.72
CA SER A 337 36.13 11.65 27.84
C SER A 337 37.51 11.16 28.28
N CYS A 338 37.71 9.85 28.36
CA CYS A 338 39.00 9.27 28.73
C CYS A 338 40.07 9.58 27.69
N LEU A 339 39.75 9.38 26.40
CA LEU A 339 40.66 9.66 25.30
C LEU A 339 41.01 11.15 25.23
N GLY A 340 39.99 12.00 25.36
CA GLY A 340 40.14 13.45 25.44
C GLY A 340 41.02 13.88 26.61
N HIS A 341 40.76 13.35 27.80
CA HIS A 341 41.55 13.64 29.00
C HIS A 341 43.03 13.28 28.82
N ILE A 342 43.33 12.10 28.26
CA ILE A 342 44.71 11.66 27.99
C ILE A 342 45.42 12.63 27.05
N ILE A 343 44.75 13.06 25.97
CA ILE A 343 45.33 13.98 24.99
C ILE A 343 45.46 15.39 25.57
N GLY A 344 44.47 15.86 26.33
CA GLY A 344 44.49 17.18 26.96
C GLY A 344 45.58 17.32 28.02
N VAL A 345 45.81 16.28 28.83
CA VAL A 345 46.96 16.25 29.75
C VAL A 345 48.29 16.25 28.97
N SER A 346 48.35 15.50 27.87
CA SER A 346 49.57 15.45 27.02
C SER A 346 49.86 16.81 26.37
N GLU A 347 48.83 17.50 25.89
CA GLU A 347 48.95 18.84 25.30
C GLU A 347 49.38 19.86 26.36
N LEU A 348 48.78 19.82 27.55
CA LEU A 348 49.16 20.68 28.67
C LEU A 348 50.64 20.52 29.04
N TYR A 349 51.20 19.31 28.97
CA TYR A 349 52.63 19.08 29.18
C TYR A 349 53.53 19.64 28.06
N ILE A 350 53.02 19.75 26.83
CA ILE A 350 53.79 20.18 25.65
C ILE A 350 53.71 21.70 25.45
N THR A 351 52.51 22.27 25.51
CA THR A 351 52.24 23.68 25.18
C THR A 351 52.07 24.56 26.41
N GLY A 352 51.65 23.98 27.54
CA GLY A 352 51.35 24.70 28.78
C GLY A 352 50.04 25.48 28.78
N VAL A 353 49.19 25.37 27.75
CA VAL A 353 48.03 26.26 27.54
C VAL A 353 46.67 25.55 27.63
N GLY A 354 46.55 24.28 27.21
CA GLY A 354 45.24 23.65 27.10
C GLY A 354 44.66 23.09 28.41
N SER A 355 43.34 23.06 28.48
CA SER A 355 42.61 22.52 29.63
C SER A 355 42.20 21.05 29.38
N PRO A 356 42.62 20.09 30.23
CA PRO A 356 42.21 18.69 30.10
C PRO A 356 40.70 18.48 30.06
N THR A 357 39.93 19.34 30.73
CA THR A 357 38.46 19.29 30.73
C THR A 357 37.87 19.63 29.36
N THR A 358 38.43 20.62 28.64
CA THR A 358 38.01 20.97 27.28
C THR A 358 38.20 19.80 26.33
N TYR A 359 39.36 19.14 26.40
CA TYR A 359 39.64 17.96 25.58
C TYR A 359 38.78 16.76 25.96
N ALA A 360 38.53 16.53 27.25
CA ALA A 360 37.63 15.48 27.70
C ALA A 360 36.21 15.67 27.13
N LEU A 361 35.65 16.88 27.24
CA LEU A 361 34.33 17.22 26.70
C LEU A 361 34.29 17.15 25.17
N ALA A 362 35.33 17.65 24.48
CA ALA A 362 35.44 17.53 23.02
C ALA A 362 35.55 16.07 22.58
N GLY A 363 36.30 15.25 23.33
CA GLY A 363 36.46 13.82 23.12
C GLY A 363 35.16 13.04 23.30
N MET A 364 34.31 13.41 24.27
CA MET A 364 32.97 12.85 24.44
C MET A 364 32.16 12.96 23.13
N GLY A 365 32.08 14.16 22.55
CA GLY A 365 31.41 14.40 21.28
C GLY A 365 32.05 13.65 20.12
N GLY A 366 33.38 13.68 20.04
CA GLY A 366 34.20 12.97 19.06
C GLY A 366 33.92 11.47 18.95
N PHE A 367 34.08 10.77 20.08
CA PHE A 367 33.92 9.32 20.12
C PHE A 367 32.46 8.91 19.91
N PHE A 368 31.51 9.66 20.48
CA PHE A 368 30.08 9.42 20.24
C PHE A 368 29.70 9.63 18.75
N SER A 369 30.23 10.68 18.11
CA SER A 369 30.09 10.94 16.68
C SER A 369 30.65 9.79 15.83
N ALA A 370 31.84 9.27 16.16
CA ALA A 370 32.46 8.14 15.46
C ALA A 370 31.61 6.85 15.55
N VAL A 371 31.07 6.56 16.74
CA VAL A 371 30.28 5.35 17.01
C VAL A 371 28.90 5.43 16.37
N SER A 372 28.17 6.51 16.61
CA SER A 372 26.76 6.64 16.20
C SER A 372 26.57 7.20 14.79
N LYS A 373 27.56 7.93 14.24
CA LYS A 373 27.49 8.67 12.97
C LYS A 373 26.54 9.88 12.98
N VAL A 374 26.47 10.56 14.13
CA VAL A 374 25.50 11.65 14.38
C VAL A 374 26.24 12.89 14.94
N PRO A 375 27.11 13.55 14.14
CA PRO A 375 28.00 14.62 14.60
C PRO A 375 27.27 15.86 15.14
N ILE A 376 26.14 16.29 14.54
CA ILE A 376 25.45 17.51 14.96
C ILE A 376 24.80 17.28 16.33
N THR A 377 24.11 16.16 16.48
CA THR A 377 23.52 15.75 17.75
C THR A 377 24.59 15.57 18.82
N ALA A 378 25.77 15.01 18.48
CA ALA A 378 26.89 14.88 19.43
C ALA A 378 27.33 16.24 20.00
N ILE A 379 27.52 17.23 19.13
CA ILE A 379 27.90 18.59 19.52
C ILE A 379 26.84 19.20 20.43
N VAL A 380 25.57 19.09 20.04
CA VAL A 380 24.47 19.70 20.79
C VAL A 380 24.20 19.01 22.13
N ILE A 381 24.36 17.68 22.22
CA ILE A 381 24.28 16.96 23.51
C ILE A 381 25.31 17.54 24.48
N VAL A 382 26.59 17.59 24.08
CA VAL A 382 27.65 18.05 24.98
C VAL A 382 27.45 19.53 25.32
N PHE A 383 27.12 20.37 24.34
CA PHE A 383 26.82 21.79 24.54
C PHE A 383 25.65 22.03 25.50
N GLU A 384 24.50 21.34 25.34
CA GLU A 384 23.34 21.54 26.22
C GLU A 384 23.61 21.07 27.65
N MET A 385 24.45 20.05 27.82
CA MET A 385 24.82 19.54 29.14
C MET A 385 25.82 20.42 29.88
N THR A 386 26.74 21.08 29.16
CA THR A 386 27.76 21.96 29.75
C THR A 386 27.32 23.42 29.81
N THR A 387 26.41 23.83 28.93
CA THR A 387 25.96 25.21 28.70
C THR A 387 27.09 26.19 28.38
N ASP A 388 28.22 25.68 27.85
CA ASP A 388 29.40 26.47 27.51
C ASP A 388 29.56 26.57 26.00
N PHE A 389 29.41 27.79 25.47
CA PHE A 389 29.51 28.07 24.04
C PHE A 389 30.95 27.97 23.50
N ASN A 390 31.96 28.16 24.34
CA ASN A 390 33.37 28.07 23.92
C ASN A 390 33.77 26.64 23.52
N LEU A 391 33.02 25.63 23.98
CA LEU A 391 33.25 24.23 23.62
C LEU A 391 32.72 23.87 22.22
N VAL A 392 31.84 24.67 21.64
CA VAL A 392 31.18 24.33 20.36
C VAL A 392 32.20 24.16 19.24
N LEU A 393 33.21 25.04 19.16
CA LEU A 393 34.23 24.97 18.10
C LEU A 393 35.17 23.75 18.25
N PRO A 394 35.77 23.47 19.43
CA PRO A 394 36.45 22.19 19.69
C PRO A 394 35.60 20.98 19.35
N LEU A 395 34.34 20.96 19.80
CA LEU A 395 33.40 19.86 19.54
C LEU A 395 33.17 19.66 18.03
N MET A 396 33.01 20.74 17.26
CA MET A 396 32.87 20.66 15.81
C MET A 396 34.09 20.04 15.15
N ILE A 397 35.30 20.52 15.48
CA ILE A 397 36.55 19.99 14.91
C ILE A 397 36.70 18.51 15.20
N VAL A 398 36.59 18.13 16.48
CA VAL A 398 36.77 16.74 16.93
C VAL A 398 35.67 15.83 16.37
N SER A 399 34.40 16.23 16.45
CA SER A 399 33.26 15.39 16.04
C SER A 399 33.20 15.16 14.54
N VAL A 400 33.53 16.17 13.73
CA VAL A 400 33.58 16.05 12.27
C VAL A 400 34.78 15.21 11.85
N ALA A 401 35.98 15.48 12.41
CA ALA A 401 37.16 14.67 12.11
C ALA A 401 36.96 13.19 12.49
N ALA A 402 36.40 12.93 13.67
CA ALA A 402 36.10 11.57 14.13
C ALA A 402 35.06 10.88 13.25
N TYR A 403 34.01 11.58 12.83
CA TYR A 403 33.02 11.08 11.88
C TYR A 403 33.68 10.67 10.55
N LEU A 404 34.44 11.57 9.92
CA LEU A 404 35.06 11.34 8.61
C LEU A 404 36.04 10.15 8.64
N VAL A 405 36.86 10.05 9.70
CA VAL A 405 37.80 8.94 9.86
C VAL A 405 37.05 7.63 10.08
N ALA A 406 36.07 7.62 10.99
CA ALA A 406 35.32 6.40 11.26
C ALA A 406 34.52 5.95 10.03
N ASP A 407 34.00 6.87 9.20
CA ASP A 407 33.15 6.55 8.05
C ASP A 407 33.95 5.91 6.92
N LYS A 408 35.20 6.35 6.71
CA LYS A 408 36.15 5.69 5.81
C LYS A 408 36.48 4.25 6.22
N VAL A 409 36.60 3.97 7.53
CA VAL A 409 37.01 2.63 8.02
C VAL A 409 35.82 1.66 8.14
N VAL A 410 34.67 2.17 8.57
CA VAL A 410 33.43 1.43 8.77
C VAL A 410 32.28 2.30 8.26
N PRO A 411 31.85 2.13 7.00
CA PRO A 411 30.78 2.94 6.42
C PRO A 411 29.43 2.61 7.04
N GLY A 412 28.57 3.61 7.17
CA GLY A 412 27.21 3.48 7.71
C GLY A 412 27.13 3.53 9.24
N SER A 413 25.92 3.78 9.75
CA SER A 413 25.67 3.90 11.20
C SER A 413 25.76 2.56 11.92
N LEU A 414 26.13 2.57 13.21
CA LEU A 414 26.11 1.36 14.02
C LEU A 414 24.71 0.74 14.08
N TYR A 415 23.67 1.56 14.24
CA TYR A 415 22.30 1.09 14.39
C TYR A 415 21.75 0.42 13.11
N GLU A 416 22.19 0.87 11.94
CA GLU A 416 21.87 0.24 10.65
C GLU A 416 22.53 -1.15 10.54
N LYS A 417 23.81 -1.29 10.88
CA LYS A 417 24.48 -2.61 10.93
C LYS A 417 23.82 -3.55 11.93
N LEU A 418 23.34 -3.04 13.06
CA LEU A 418 22.60 -3.84 14.04
C LEU A 418 21.26 -4.34 13.49
N LEU A 419 20.64 -3.62 12.55
CA LEU A 419 19.45 -4.08 11.83
C LEU A 419 19.80 -5.10 10.75
N GLU A 420 20.87 -4.88 9.99
CA GLU A 420 21.37 -5.83 8.98
C GLU A 420 21.69 -7.20 9.60
N LEU A 421 22.29 -7.22 10.80
CA LEU A 421 22.55 -8.46 11.56
C LEU A 421 21.27 -9.21 11.95
N LYS A 422 20.13 -8.51 12.03
CA LYS A 422 18.81 -9.10 12.27
C LYS A 422 18.08 -9.45 10.97
N GLY A 423 18.73 -9.31 9.81
CA GLY A 423 18.10 -9.52 8.50
C GLY A 423 17.20 -8.39 8.05
N ILE A 424 17.26 -7.21 8.71
CA ILE A 424 16.48 -6.04 8.35
C ILE A 424 17.39 -5.07 7.59
N THR A 425 17.30 -5.07 6.27
CA THR A 425 17.98 -4.08 5.42
C THR A 425 17.07 -2.87 5.26
N LEU A 426 17.47 -1.74 5.84
CA LEU A 426 16.83 -0.47 5.54
C LEU A 426 17.35 -0.02 4.19
N THR A 427 16.57 -0.20 3.13
CA THR A 427 16.92 0.41 1.84
C THR A 427 16.94 1.91 2.09
N LYS A 428 18.09 2.55 1.91
CA LYS A 428 18.25 4.00 1.92
C LYS A 428 17.63 4.57 0.65
N GLU A 429 16.36 4.25 0.44
CA GLU A 429 15.56 4.85 -0.60
C GLU A 429 15.33 6.28 -0.19
N VAL A 430 15.78 7.20 -1.05
CA VAL A 430 15.20 8.52 -1.22
C VAL A 430 13.73 8.40 -0.87
N ALA A 431 13.24 9.24 0.06
CA ALA A 431 11.83 9.36 0.38
C ALA A 431 11.03 9.70 -0.89
N MET A 432 10.80 8.71 -1.74
CA MET A 432 9.80 8.70 -2.77
C MET A 432 8.64 7.95 -2.14
N GLU A 433 7.89 8.67 -1.31
CA GLU A 433 6.45 8.56 -1.16
C GLU A 433 5.87 7.23 -1.67
N GLY A 434 5.58 6.28 -0.77
CA GLY A 434 4.92 5.02 -1.15
C GLY A 434 3.67 5.30 -2.01
N ALA A 435 3.30 4.38 -2.89
CA ALA A 435 2.23 4.55 -3.88
C ALA A 435 0.94 5.16 -3.30
N LEU A 436 0.57 4.75 -2.08
CA LEU A 436 -0.62 5.23 -1.36
C LEU A 436 -0.59 6.73 -1.01
N SER A 437 0.59 7.32 -0.90
CA SER A 437 0.80 8.74 -0.62
C SER A 437 0.85 9.60 -1.89
N LYS A 438 1.28 9.03 -3.02
CA LYS A 438 1.28 9.70 -4.35
C LYS A 438 -0.06 9.63 -5.06
N LEU A 439 -0.73 8.48 -4.99
CA LEU A 439 -2.00 8.25 -5.67
C LEU A 439 -3.14 8.88 -4.89
N THR A 440 -4.07 9.48 -5.62
CA THR A 440 -5.28 10.09 -5.10
C THR A 440 -6.50 9.20 -5.33
N ALA A 441 -7.60 9.51 -4.65
CA ALA A 441 -8.88 8.83 -4.85
C ALA A 441 -9.30 8.90 -6.32
N LYS A 442 -9.02 10.02 -7.02
CA LYS A 442 -9.31 10.17 -8.45
C LYS A 442 -8.59 9.14 -9.33
N ASP A 443 -7.38 8.75 -8.96
CA ASP A 443 -6.55 7.86 -9.79
C ASP A 443 -7.01 6.39 -9.74
N VAL A 444 -7.76 6.02 -8.70
CA VAL A 444 -8.13 4.62 -8.41
C VAL A 444 -9.64 4.38 -8.35
N MET A 445 -10.45 5.41 -8.08
CA MET A 445 -11.90 5.26 -7.95
C MET A 445 -12.55 4.70 -9.21
N GLN A 446 -13.66 3.97 -9.03
CA GLN A 446 -14.54 3.62 -10.12
C GLN A 446 -15.43 4.82 -10.46
N GLU A 447 -15.25 5.41 -11.65
CA GLU A 447 -16.03 6.58 -12.09
C GLU A 447 -17.48 6.23 -12.47
N ARG A 448 -17.70 5.02 -12.99
CA ARG A 448 -19.04 4.52 -13.36
C ARG A 448 -19.70 3.89 -12.15
N VAL A 449 -20.32 4.74 -11.34
CA VAL A 449 -21.03 4.32 -10.13
C VAL A 449 -22.48 4.01 -10.44
N GLU A 450 -22.93 2.83 -10.04
CA GLU A 450 -24.34 2.48 -10.05
C GLU A 450 -25.03 3.12 -8.83
N THR A 451 -26.14 3.82 -9.05
CA THR A 451 -26.86 4.60 -8.03
C THR A 451 -28.34 4.25 -8.00
N LEU A 452 -28.98 4.46 -6.84
CA LEU A 452 -30.43 4.37 -6.68
C LEU A 452 -31.02 5.77 -6.52
N ASP A 453 -32.28 5.95 -6.94
CA ASP A 453 -33.01 7.21 -6.78
C ASP A 453 -33.60 7.32 -5.36
N ALA A 454 -33.63 8.53 -4.80
CA ALA A 454 -34.18 8.77 -3.47
C ALA A 454 -35.68 8.48 -3.36
N GLU A 455 -36.43 8.64 -4.46
CA GLU A 455 -37.86 8.39 -4.57
C GLU A 455 -38.19 6.96 -5.04
N MET A 456 -37.18 6.08 -5.14
CA MET A 456 -37.39 4.66 -5.44
C MET A 456 -38.01 3.95 -4.23
N SER A 457 -38.95 3.03 -4.49
CA SER A 457 -39.59 2.24 -3.44
C SER A 457 -38.64 1.19 -2.87
N LEU A 458 -38.88 0.76 -1.63
CA LEU A 458 -38.10 -0.28 -0.96
C LEU A 458 -38.18 -1.62 -1.72
N GLU A 459 -39.32 -1.93 -2.33
CA GLU A 459 -39.50 -3.14 -3.13
C GLU A 459 -38.60 -3.14 -4.38
N GLU A 460 -38.59 -2.04 -5.14
CA GLU A 460 -37.71 -1.87 -6.30
C GLU A 460 -36.23 -1.90 -5.89
N ALA A 461 -35.89 -1.27 -4.76
CA ALA A 461 -34.53 -1.33 -4.23
C ALA A 461 -34.14 -2.77 -3.90
N MET A 462 -35.01 -3.55 -3.24
CA MET A 462 -34.76 -4.97 -2.94
C MET A 462 -34.56 -5.80 -4.22
N GLN A 463 -35.33 -5.53 -5.27
CA GLN A 463 -35.12 -6.15 -6.58
C GLN A 463 -33.75 -5.76 -7.17
N ALA A 464 -33.34 -4.49 -7.08
CA ALA A 464 -32.02 -4.05 -7.53
C ALA A 464 -30.86 -4.74 -6.77
N PHE A 465 -31.03 -5.00 -5.46
CA PHE A 465 -30.08 -5.79 -4.68
C PHE A 465 -30.08 -7.28 -5.04
N ALA A 466 -31.23 -7.86 -5.38
CA ALA A 466 -31.33 -9.27 -5.77
C ALA A 466 -30.63 -9.56 -7.12
N HIS A 467 -30.66 -8.60 -8.04
CA HIS A 467 -30.11 -8.74 -9.38
C HIS A 467 -28.69 -8.16 -9.54
N SER A 468 -28.12 -7.57 -8.48
CA SER A 468 -26.75 -7.04 -8.50
C SER A 468 -25.82 -7.78 -7.54
N HIS A 469 -24.52 -7.73 -7.81
CA HIS A 469 -23.50 -8.23 -6.89
C HIS A 469 -23.01 -7.16 -5.90
N HIS A 470 -23.60 -5.97 -5.93
CA HIS A 470 -23.21 -4.86 -5.07
C HIS A 470 -23.91 -4.97 -3.72
N ARG A 471 -23.12 -4.99 -2.65
CA ARG A 471 -23.65 -5.07 -1.27
C ARG A 471 -24.17 -3.72 -0.74
N GLY A 472 -24.40 -2.74 -1.62
CA GLY A 472 -24.78 -1.38 -1.24
C GLY A 472 -24.52 -0.33 -2.31
N PHE A 473 -25.42 0.64 -2.37
CA PHE A 473 -25.55 1.63 -3.44
C PHE A 473 -25.61 3.05 -2.87
N PRO A 474 -24.94 4.02 -3.50
CA PRO A 474 -25.19 5.43 -3.25
C PRO A 474 -26.59 5.80 -3.73
N VAL A 475 -27.29 6.59 -2.92
CA VAL A 475 -28.61 7.15 -3.25
C VAL A 475 -28.41 8.59 -3.71
N VAL A 476 -28.96 8.93 -4.86
CA VAL A 476 -28.82 10.23 -5.50
C VAL A 476 -30.17 10.89 -5.76
N GLU A 477 -30.17 12.22 -5.71
CA GLU A 477 -31.28 13.08 -6.12
C GLU A 477 -30.66 14.17 -7.01
N ASP A 478 -31.14 14.33 -8.25
CA ASP A 478 -30.57 15.27 -9.24
C ASP A 478 -29.03 15.16 -9.40
N ASN A 479 -28.48 13.93 -9.48
CA ASN A 479 -27.03 13.64 -9.53
C ASN A 479 -26.21 14.11 -8.31
N LYS A 480 -26.85 14.52 -7.22
CA LYS A 480 -26.21 14.83 -5.95
C LYS A 480 -26.34 13.63 -5.02
N LEU A 481 -25.26 13.33 -4.30
CA LEU A 481 -25.30 12.27 -3.30
C LEU A 481 -26.14 12.72 -2.10
N VAL A 482 -27.24 12.02 -1.83
CA VAL A 482 -28.14 12.27 -0.69
C VAL A 482 -28.11 11.16 0.36
N GLY A 483 -27.62 9.97 0.00
CA GLY A 483 -27.44 8.90 0.98
C GLY A 483 -26.67 7.69 0.47
N ILE A 484 -26.59 6.66 1.30
CA ILE A 484 -26.14 5.33 0.90
C ILE A 484 -27.04 4.28 1.57
N VAL A 485 -27.33 3.19 0.86
CA VAL A 485 -28.08 2.05 1.40
C VAL A 485 -27.26 0.78 1.21
N THR A 486 -27.23 -0.09 2.21
CA THR A 486 -26.51 -1.37 2.14
C THR A 486 -27.45 -2.55 2.33
N GLN A 487 -27.00 -3.74 1.92
CA GLN A 487 -27.78 -4.97 2.10
C GLN A 487 -28.06 -5.25 3.59
N SER A 488 -27.12 -4.88 4.47
CA SER A 488 -27.28 -4.98 5.93
C SER A 488 -28.36 -4.04 6.45
N ASP A 489 -28.52 -2.86 5.86
CA ASP A 489 -29.57 -1.90 6.25
C ASP A 489 -30.95 -2.47 5.88
N LEU A 490 -31.08 -3.08 4.70
CA LEU A 490 -32.32 -3.75 4.28
C LEU A 490 -32.70 -4.92 5.21
N LEU A 491 -31.73 -5.71 5.66
CA LEU A 491 -31.98 -6.83 6.59
C LEU A 491 -32.44 -6.33 7.97
N LYS A 492 -31.79 -5.29 8.51
CA LYS A 492 -32.19 -4.67 9.77
C LYS A 492 -33.62 -4.13 9.72
N ILE A 493 -34.02 -3.61 8.57
CA ILE A 493 -35.38 -3.10 8.40
C ILE A 493 -36.35 -4.26 8.45
N ARG A 494 -36.15 -5.33 7.67
CA ARG A 494 -37.01 -6.53 7.74
C ARG A 494 -37.14 -7.11 9.15
N GLU A 495 -36.05 -7.14 9.91
CA GLU A 495 -36.06 -7.62 11.30
C GLU A 495 -36.83 -6.69 12.25
N SER A 496 -36.72 -5.37 12.04
CA SER A 496 -37.46 -4.35 12.83
C SER A 496 -38.93 -4.19 12.39
N THR A 497 -39.26 -4.52 11.13
CA THR A 497 -40.64 -4.52 10.62
C THR A 497 -41.52 -5.57 11.33
N ASN A 498 -40.92 -6.60 11.95
CA ASN A 498 -41.67 -7.61 12.71
C ASN A 498 -42.34 -7.06 13.99
N HIS A 499 -41.98 -5.86 14.48
CA HIS A 499 -42.52 -5.34 15.74
C HIS A 499 -43.32 -4.02 15.66
N THR A 500 -43.20 -3.19 14.61
CA THR A 500 -43.81 -1.83 14.62
C THR A 500 -44.51 -1.36 13.33
N LEU A 501 -44.47 -2.10 12.22
CA LEU A 501 -45.04 -1.65 10.93
C LEU A 501 -45.79 -2.77 10.20
N ARG A 502 -46.80 -3.36 10.86
CA ARG A 502 -47.56 -4.50 10.33
C ARG A 502 -48.55 -4.17 9.20
N ASP A 503 -48.80 -2.87 8.93
CA ASP A 503 -49.88 -2.40 8.02
C ASP A 503 -49.42 -1.56 6.81
N ARG A 504 -48.11 -1.38 6.56
CA ARG A 504 -47.63 -0.66 5.36
C ARG A 504 -47.07 -1.62 4.31
N ASN A 505 -47.51 -1.48 3.06
CA ASN A 505 -46.92 -2.20 1.94
C ASN A 505 -45.49 -1.69 1.69
N LEU A 506 -44.59 -2.61 1.34
CA LEU A 506 -43.19 -2.30 0.99
C LEU A 506 -43.08 -1.33 -0.21
N ALA A 507 -44.11 -1.31 -1.07
CA ALA A 507 -44.24 -0.37 -2.17
C ALA A 507 -44.41 1.09 -1.73
N ASP A 508 -44.89 1.34 -0.51
CA ASP A 508 -45.20 2.69 0.00
C ASP A 508 -44.04 3.32 0.80
N ILE A 509 -42.91 2.61 0.93
CA ILE A 509 -41.74 3.09 1.69
C ILE A 509 -40.64 3.51 0.70
N PHE A 510 -40.25 4.78 0.74
CA PHE A 510 -39.23 5.33 -0.14
C PHE A 510 -37.82 5.19 0.44
N LEU A 511 -36.82 5.06 -0.43
CA LEU A 511 -35.40 4.95 -0.03
C LEU A 511 -34.93 6.14 0.82
N LYS A 512 -35.43 7.35 0.57
CA LYS A 512 -35.08 8.54 1.36
C LYS A 512 -35.40 8.43 2.86
N GLU A 513 -36.38 7.61 3.23
CA GLU A 513 -36.78 7.39 4.63
C GLU A 513 -35.85 6.40 5.35
N ILE A 514 -35.10 5.61 4.59
CA ILE A 514 -34.35 4.45 5.06
C ILE A 514 -32.83 4.65 4.95
N MET A 515 -32.38 5.38 3.93
CA MET A 515 -30.97 5.53 3.61
C MET A 515 -30.18 6.17 4.75
N THR A 516 -28.89 5.89 4.80
CA THR A 516 -27.97 6.69 5.63
C THR A 516 -27.79 8.05 4.95
N SER A 517 -28.46 9.07 5.47
CA SER A 517 -28.58 10.42 4.88
C SER A 517 -27.32 11.29 4.93
N VAL A 518 -26.29 10.86 5.67
CA VAL A 518 -24.98 11.52 5.70
C VAL A 518 -23.87 10.48 5.55
N PRO A 519 -23.65 9.95 4.34
CA PRO A 519 -22.59 8.98 4.11
C PRO A 519 -21.22 9.65 4.27
N MET A 520 -20.26 8.90 4.80
CA MET A 520 -18.85 9.32 4.77
C MET A 520 -18.37 9.35 3.32
N THR A 521 -17.76 10.46 2.91
CA THR A 521 -17.30 10.68 1.53
C THR A 521 -15.84 11.13 1.49
N VAL A 522 -15.22 11.03 0.33
CA VAL A 522 -13.86 11.54 0.08
C VAL A 522 -13.84 12.48 -1.12
N SER A 523 -12.92 13.45 -1.09
CA SER A 523 -12.64 14.32 -2.22
C SER A 523 -11.74 13.61 -3.23
N PRO A 524 -11.83 13.90 -4.54
CA PRO A 524 -10.96 13.30 -5.56
C PRO A 524 -9.46 13.53 -5.28
N ILE A 525 -9.09 14.61 -4.59
CA ILE A 525 -7.69 14.95 -4.28
C ILE A 525 -7.14 14.26 -3.02
N HIS A 526 -7.97 13.53 -2.27
CA HIS A 526 -7.48 12.82 -1.09
C HIS A 526 -6.61 11.64 -1.49
N THR A 527 -5.45 11.51 -0.84
CA THR A 527 -4.52 10.39 -1.06
C THR A 527 -5.13 9.04 -0.66
N LEU A 528 -4.68 7.93 -1.28
CA LEU A 528 -5.16 6.59 -0.93
C LEU A 528 -4.90 6.23 0.53
N SER A 529 -3.80 6.70 1.13
CA SER A 529 -3.55 6.55 2.56
C SER A 529 -4.68 7.14 3.41
N ASN A 530 -5.20 8.33 3.03
CA ASN A 530 -6.34 8.95 3.70
C ASN A 530 -7.64 8.17 3.46
N VAL A 531 -7.86 7.65 2.25
CA VAL A 531 -9.03 6.82 1.94
C VAL A 531 -9.02 5.51 2.74
N LEU A 532 -7.89 4.82 2.78
CA LEU A 532 -7.73 3.56 3.51
C LEU A 532 -7.92 3.77 5.02
N TYR A 533 -7.38 4.86 5.56
CA TYR A 533 -7.61 5.26 6.94
C TYR A 533 -9.11 5.44 7.24
N LEU A 534 -9.88 6.10 6.37
CA LEU A 534 -11.32 6.28 6.57
C LEU A 534 -12.09 4.94 6.51
N LEU A 535 -11.72 4.06 5.57
CA LEU A 535 -12.30 2.72 5.46
C LEU A 535 -12.08 1.90 6.73
N ASP A 536 -10.88 1.95 7.32
CA ASP A 536 -10.56 1.24 8.55
C ASP A 536 -11.16 1.91 9.80
N ARG A 537 -11.02 3.24 9.92
CA ARG A 537 -11.52 4.02 11.06
C ARG A 537 -13.02 3.82 11.30
N TYR A 538 -13.81 3.86 10.23
CA TYR A 538 -15.26 3.74 10.30
C TYR A 538 -15.75 2.30 10.05
N GLN A 539 -14.84 1.34 9.86
CA GLN A 539 -15.16 -0.06 9.54
C GLN A 539 -16.17 -0.21 8.38
N ILE A 540 -16.03 0.65 7.38
CA ILE A 540 -16.85 0.67 6.17
C ILE A 540 -16.08 0.08 4.98
N SER A 541 -16.83 -0.54 4.07
CA SER A 541 -16.25 -1.28 2.94
C SER A 541 -15.98 -0.41 1.70
N ARG A 542 -16.63 0.76 1.62
CA ARG A 542 -16.59 1.66 0.46
C ARG A 542 -16.82 3.11 0.86
N LEU A 543 -16.30 4.02 0.04
CA LEU A 543 -16.46 5.46 0.18
C LEU A 543 -16.89 6.05 -1.16
N PRO A 544 -18.02 6.77 -1.23
CA PRO A 544 -18.34 7.60 -2.37
C PRO A 544 -17.33 8.75 -2.50
N VAL A 545 -16.85 8.98 -3.71
CA VAL A 545 -15.98 10.10 -4.06
C VAL A 545 -16.85 11.22 -4.62
N VAL A 546 -16.77 12.39 -3.99
CA VAL A 546 -17.67 13.50 -4.24
C VAL A 546 -16.87 14.76 -4.54
N ASP A 547 -17.26 15.47 -5.59
CA ASP A 547 -16.77 16.83 -5.87
C ASP A 547 -17.94 17.82 -5.80
N ARG A 548 -17.85 18.81 -4.91
CA ARG A 548 -18.87 19.86 -4.70
C ARG A 548 -20.33 19.32 -4.63
N ARG A 549 -20.53 18.18 -3.95
CA ARG A 549 -21.80 17.41 -3.77
C ARG A 549 -22.23 16.49 -4.93
N LYS A 550 -21.54 16.54 -6.07
CA LYS A 550 -21.78 15.61 -7.17
C LYS A 550 -21.01 14.31 -6.93
N LEU A 551 -21.68 13.18 -7.06
CA LEU A 551 -21.02 11.87 -7.03
C LEU A 551 -20.21 11.70 -8.31
N ILE A 552 -18.90 11.48 -8.18
CA ILE A 552 -17.98 11.31 -9.32
C ILE A 552 -17.29 9.95 -9.33
N GLY A 553 -17.36 9.20 -8.23
CA GLY A 553 -16.81 7.86 -8.17
C GLY A 553 -17.14 7.13 -6.88
N ILE A 554 -16.73 5.87 -6.79
CA ILE A 554 -16.74 5.08 -5.55
C ILE A 554 -15.40 4.34 -5.43
N ILE A 555 -14.87 4.27 -4.22
CA ILE A 555 -13.59 3.59 -3.94
C ILE A 555 -13.77 2.57 -2.82
N THR A 556 -13.24 1.37 -3.04
CA THR A 556 -13.32 0.25 -2.09
C THR A 556 -11.94 -0.17 -1.59
N ARG A 557 -11.88 -0.94 -0.49
CA ARG A 557 -10.61 -1.54 -0.03
C ARG A 557 -9.95 -2.40 -1.12
N ALA A 558 -10.75 -3.11 -1.90
CA ALA A 558 -10.24 -3.96 -2.98
C ALA A 558 -9.59 -3.15 -4.10
N ASP A 559 -10.13 -1.98 -4.45
CA ASP A 559 -9.52 -1.10 -5.45
C ASP A 559 -8.16 -0.57 -4.98
N ILE A 560 -8.03 -0.22 -3.70
CA ILE A 560 -6.77 0.23 -3.10
C ILE A 560 -5.75 -0.91 -3.08
N ILE A 561 -6.14 -2.12 -2.65
CA ILE A 561 -5.26 -3.29 -2.64
C ILE A 561 -4.81 -3.64 -4.07
N ARG A 562 -5.71 -3.53 -5.05
CA ARG A 562 -5.35 -3.76 -6.46
C ARG A 562 -4.37 -2.70 -6.95
N ALA A 563 -4.61 -1.42 -6.66
CA ALA A 563 -3.69 -0.35 -7.03
C ALA A 563 -2.30 -0.51 -6.38
N GLU A 564 -2.26 -0.94 -5.12
CA GLU A 564 -1.01 -1.23 -4.40
C GLU A 564 -0.31 -2.46 -4.98
N ALA A 565 -1.03 -3.55 -5.24
CA ALA A 565 -0.48 -4.74 -5.88
C ALA A 565 0.03 -4.42 -7.29
N ASP A 566 -0.68 -3.59 -8.05
CA ASP A 566 -0.28 -3.13 -9.37
C ASP A 566 0.97 -2.25 -9.33
N HIS A 567 1.20 -1.52 -8.22
CA HIS A 567 2.39 -0.70 -7.99
C HIS A 567 3.58 -1.50 -7.45
N LEU A 568 3.38 -2.42 -6.51
CA LEU A 568 4.40 -3.35 -6.03
C LEU A 568 4.87 -4.29 -7.14
N ASN A 569 3.96 -4.69 -8.02
CA ASN A 569 4.31 -5.39 -9.25
C ASN A 569 4.96 -4.47 -10.30
N CYS A 570 4.87 -3.13 -10.19
CA CYS A 570 5.70 -2.22 -10.99
C CYS A 570 7.13 -2.10 -10.45
N GLU A 571 7.33 -2.16 -9.13
CA GLU A 571 8.66 -2.04 -8.51
C GLU A 571 9.48 -3.32 -8.64
N ASN A 572 8.84 -4.49 -8.62
CA ASN A 572 9.49 -5.79 -8.87
C ASN A 572 9.45 -6.25 -10.33
N ALA A 573 8.89 -5.44 -11.23
CA ALA A 573 8.96 -5.69 -12.67
C ALA A 573 9.99 -4.75 -13.29
N THR A 574 11.00 -5.36 -13.93
CA THR A 574 11.53 -4.83 -15.20
C THR A 574 10.41 -4.15 -15.97
N PRO A 575 10.66 -2.95 -16.53
CA PRO A 575 9.67 -1.92 -16.83
C PRO A 575 8.37 -2.53 -17.35
N LYS A 576 7.21 -2.15 -16.78
CA LYS A 576 5.89 -2.52 -17.32
C LYS A 576 5.90 -2.27 -18.83
N LEU A 577 6.14 -3.34 -19.57
CA LEU A 577 5.67 -3.47 -20.92
C LEU A 577 4.18 -3.22 -20.80
N ARG A 578 3.70 -2.14 -21.44
CA ARG A 578 2.37 -2.18 -22.04
C ARG A 578 2.22 -3.59 -22.60
N PRO A 579 1.10 -4.32 -22.36
CA PRO A 579 0.95 -5.65 -22.95
C PRO A 579 1.37 -5.52 -24.40
N GLU A 580 2.45 -6.22 -24.77
CA GLU A 580 3.11 -5.94 -26.04
C GLU A 580 2.04 -6.05 -27.12
N PRO A 581 1.96 -5.05 -28.03
CA PRO A 581 0.93 -5.05 -29.05
C PRO A 581 0.95 -6.38 -29.79
N SER A 582 -0.22 -6.81 -30.25
CA SER A 582 -0.30 -8.08 -30.97
C SER A 582 0.63 -8.08 -32.17
N TYR A 583 1.36 -9.18 -32.35
CA TYR A 583 2.37 -9.30 -33.40
C TYR A 583 1.82 -10.14 -34.57
N ILE A 584 1.95 -9.66 -35.80
CA ILE A 584 1.50 -10.35 -37.01
C ILE A 584 2.57 -11.34 -37.47
N VAL A 585 2.28 -12.63 -37.41
CA VAL A 585 3.23 -13.71 -37.82
C VAL A 585 2.95 -14.21 -39.23
N TYR A 586 1.78 -13.92 -39.77
CA TYR A 586 1.39 -14.29 -41.13
C TYR A 586 0.35 -13.30 -41.65
N GLN A 587 0.48 -12.89 -42.91
CA GLN A 587 -0.50 -12.05 -43.58
C GLN A 587 -0.57 -12.35 -45.07
N THR A 588 -1.78 -12.38 -45.64
CA THR A 588 -2.04 -12.36 -47.08
C THR A 588 -2.94 -11.17 -47.40
N ARG A 589 -2.65 -10.49 -48.52
CA ARG A 589 -3.41 -9.32 -49.00
C ARG A 589 -4.03 -9.62 -50.36
N SER A 590 -5.23 -9.11 -50.58
CA SER A 590 -5.92 -9.12 -51.87
C SER A 590 -6.04 -7.68 -52.41
N PRO A 591 -6.38 -7.47 -53.70
CA PRO A 591 -6.56 -6.13 -54.25
C PRO A 591 -7.65 -5.35 -53.49
N SER A 592 -7.33 -4.11 -53.07
CA SER A 592 -8.28 -3.25 -52.35
C SER A 592 -9.29 -2.60 -53.28
N THR A 593 -10.37 -3.31 -53.60
CA THR A 593 -11.42 -2.88 -54.53
C THR A 593 -12.73 -2.50 -53.85
N GLY A 594 -12.83 -2.59 -52.52
CA GLY A 594 -14.06 -2.30 -51.76
C GLY A 594 -14.15 -0.86 -51.25
N ARG A 595 -15.36 -0.50 -50.78
CA ARG A 595 -15.69 0.81 -50.16
C ARG A 595 -15.53 0.82 -48.63
N GLY A 596 -15.12 -0.29 -48.04
CA GLY A 596 -14.99 -0.49 -46.60
C GLY A 596 -14.53 -1.91 -46.28
N ARG A 597 -14.36 -2.22 -45.00
CA ARG A 597 -13.79 -3.49 -44.52
C ARG A 597 -14.64 -4.17 -43.45
N LEU A 598 -14.80 -5.48 -43.60
CA LEU A 598 -15.51 -6.35 -42.68
C LEU A 598 -14.53 -7.34 -42.04
N LEU A 599 -14.39 -7.30 -40.71
CA LEU A 599 -13.53 -8.21 -39.96
C LEU A 599 -14.29 -9.45 -39.51
N VAL A 600 -13.72 -10.64 -39.77
CA VAL A 600 -14.21 -11.93 -39.27
C VAL A 600 -13.09 -12.59 -38.44
N PRO A 601 -13.19 -12.57 -37.10
CA PRO A 601 -12.32 -13.38 -36.26
C PRO A 601 -12.67 -14.86 -36.42
N VAL A 602 -11.76 -15.62 -37.00
CA VAL A 602 -11.95 -17.05 -37.20
C VAL A 602 -11.22 -17.79 -36.08
N ALA A 603 -11.90 -18.72 -35.40
CA ALA A 603 -11.33 -19.48 -34.29
C ALA A 603 -11.73 -20.95 -34.31
N ASN A 604 -12.97 -21.25 -34.70
CA ASN A 604 -13.49 -22.61 -34.79
C ASN A 604 -13.73 -22.99 -36.28
N PRO A 605 -13.09 -24.06 -36.81
CA PRO A 605 -13.32 -24.52 -38.19
C PRO A 605 -14.78 -24.91 -38.48
N GLU A 606 -15.52 -25.40 -37.49
CA GLU A 606 -16.92 -25.83 -37.66
C GLU A 606 -17.86 -24.66 -37.94
N THR A 607 -17.64 -23.51 -37.29
CA THR A 607 -18.48 -22.31 -37.44
C THR A 607 -17.95 -21.35 -38.50
N ALA A 608 -16.66 -21.46 -38.87
CA ALA A 608 -15.98 -20.56 -39.79
C ALA A 608 -16.68 -20.44 -41.15
N GLY A 609 -17.11 -21.57 -41.72
CA GLY A 609 -17.75 -21.59 -43.04
C GLY A 609 -19.03 -20.75 -43.09
N VAL A 610 -19.88 -20.89 -42.08
CA VAL A 610 -21.18 -20.19 -41.99
C VAL A 610 -20.96 -18.69 -41.73
N LEU A 611 -20.06 -18.34 -40.81
CA LEU A 611 -19.72 -16.93 -40.55
C LEU A 611 -19.15 -16.24 -41.80
N LEU A 612 -18.33 -16.95 -42.59
CA LEU A 612 -17.81 -16.44 -43.86
C LEU A 612 -18.89 -16.30 -44.93
N GLN A 613 -19.88 -17.20 -44.99
CA GLN A 613 -21.03 -17.07 -45.88
C GLN A 613 -21.85 -15.82 -45.54
N MET A 614 -22.12 -15.59 -44.24
CA MET A 614 -22.83 -14.40 -43.77
C MET A 614 -22.03 -13.12 -44.05
N ALA A 615 -20.73 -13.14 -43.77
CA ALA A 615 -19.83 -12.03 -44.08
C ALA A 615 -19.79 -11.73 -45.59
N ALA A 616 -19.76 -12.76 -46.44
CA ALA A 616 -19.81 -12.61 -47.90
C ALA A 616 -21.12 -11.98 -48.39
N ALA A 617 -22.25 -12.34 -47.79
CA ALA A 617 -23.55 -11.74 -48.11
C ALA A 617 -23.58 -10.24 -47.75
N ILE A 618 -23.12 -9.88 -46.55
CA ILE A 618 -23.02 -8.47 -46.10
C ILE A 618 -22.02 -7.70 -46.97
N ALA A 619 -20.86 -8.29 -47.26
CA ALA A 619 -19.81 -7.66 -48.06
C ALA A 619 -20.27 -7.37 -49.49
N ARG A 620 -21.07 -8.25 -50.12
CA ARG A 620 -21.65 -8.01 -51.45
C ARG A 620 -22.69 -6.88 -51.45
N ASP A 621 -23.53 -6.80 -50.43
CA ASP A 621 -24.52 -5.71 -50.33
C ASP A 621 -23.83 -4.35 -50.14
N ARG A 622 -22.84 -4.29 -49.24
CA ARG A 622 -22.14 -3.04 -48.89
C ARG A 622 -20.89 -2.74 -49.72
N HIS A 623 -20.50 -3.62 -50.64
CA HIS A 623 -19.26 -3.55 -51.42
C HIS A 623 -18.01 -3.48 -50.52
N TYR A 624 -17.96 -4.30 -49.47
CA TYR A 624 -16.83 -4.37 -48.54
C TYR A 624 -15.83 -5.47 -48.91
N GLU A 625 -14.60 -5.30 -48.45
CA GLU A 625 -13.56 -6.34 -48.41
C GLU A 625 -13.69 -7.13 -47.11
N ILE A 626 -13.22 -8.37 -47.09
CA ILE A 626 -13.22 -9.19 -45.87
C ILE A 626 -11.79 -9.31 -45.34
N ASP A 627 -11.61 -8.99 -44.06
CA ASP A 627 -10.41 -9.27 -43.28
C ASP A 627 -10.67 -10.47 -42.36
N CYS A 628 -9.89 -11.54 -42.48
CA CYS A 628 -9.94 -12.69 -41.58
C CYS A 628 -8.75 -12.70 -40.64
N VAL A 629 -9.01 -12.67 -39.32
CA VAL A 629 -7.96 -12.75 -38.30
C VAL A 629 -8.07 -14.04 -37.51
N GLN A 630 -6.96 -14.76 -37.39
CA GLN A 630 -6.79 -15.84 -36.43
C GLN A 630 -5.86 -15.36 -35.32
N VAL A 631 -6.34 -15.39 -34.08
CA VAL A 631 -5.54 -14.99 -32.91
C VAL A 631 -4.97 -16.23 -32.22
N MET A 632 -3.69 -16.18 -31.84
CA MET A 632 -2.98 -17.22 -31.08
C MET A 632 -2.53 -16.65 -29.74
N LEU A 633 -2.96 -17.27 -28.65
CA LEU A 633 -2.59 -16.89 -27.30
C LEU A 633 -1.23 -17.47 -26.92
N ILE A 634 -0.39 -16.64 -26.30
CA ILE A 634 0.87 -17.06 -25.68
C ILE A 634 0.90 -16.69 -24.19
N PRO A 635 1.74 -17.35 -23.37
CA PRO A 635 1.90 -17.01 -21.97
C PRO A 635 2.37 -15.56 -21.77
N ARG A 636 1.92 -14.90 -20.69
CA ARG A 636 2.24 -13.50 -20.37
C ARG A 636 3.72 -13.20 -20.11
N HIS A 637 4.54 -14.23 -19.92
CA HIS A 637 5.98 -14.10 -19.69
C HIS A 637 6.80 -14.22 -20.99
N SER A 638 6.16 -14.41 -22.14
CA SER A 638 6.81 -14.57 -23.44
C SER A 638 6.42 -13.41 -24.37
N SER A 639 7.37 -12.75 -25.03
CA SER A 639 7.09 -11.63 -25.96
C SER A 639 6.36 -12.11 -27.23
N PRO A 640 5.26 -11.46 -27.70
CA PRO A 640 4.60 -11.81 -28.96
C PRO A 640 5.49 -11.69 -30.19
N SER A 641 6.46 -10.77 -30.20
CA SER A 641 7.40 -10.60 -31.31
C SER A 641 8.53 -11.63 -31.35
N GLU A 642 8.91 -12.18 -30.20
CA GLU A 642 10.05 -13.11 -30.10
C GLU A 642 9.63 -14.58 -30.03
N THR A 643 8.37 -14.86 -29.66
CA THR A 643 7.89 -16.23 -29.45
C THR A 643 7.65 -16.96 -30.78
N GLN A 644 8.40 -18.04 -31.02
CA GLN A 644 8.14 -18.91 -32.16
C GLN A 644 6.84 -19.70 -31.98
N VAL A 645 5.92 -19.54 -32.93
CA VAL A 645 4.59 -20.17 -32.92
C VAL A 645 4.38 -21.06 -34.14
N ARG A 646 3.76 -22.23 -33.94
CA ARG A 646 3.41 -23.14 -35.03
C ARG A 646 2.11 -22.71 -35.70
N THR A 647 2.21 -22.10 -36.89
CA THR A 647 1.06 -21.52 -37.62
C THR A 647 0.26 -22.52 -38.48
N ALA A 648 0.65 -23.80 -38.55
CA ALA A 648 0.11 -24.76 -39.51
C ALA A 648 -1.42 -24.94 -39.44
N LYS A 649 -2.00 -25.08 -38.23
CA LYS A 649 -3.44 -25.24 -38.02
C LYS A 649 -4.21 -23.98 -38.43
N SER A 650 -3.73 -22.82 -37.98
CA SER A 650 -4.27 -21.50 -38.31
C SER A 650 -4.27 -21.23 -39.82
N ARG A 651 -3.17 -21.54 -40.51
CA ARG A 651 -3.05 -21.39 -41.97
C ARG A 651 -3.99 -22.30 -42.73
N ARG A 652 -4.24 -23.53 -42.25
CA ARG A 652 -5.19 -24.45 -42.90
C ARG A 652 -6.60 -23.86 -42.90
N LEU A 653 -7.02 -23.27 -41.79
CA LEU A 653 -8.33 -22.64 -41.64
C LEU A 653 -8.44 -21.34 -42.46
N LEU A 654 -7.39 -20.51 -42.51
CA LEU A 654 -7.38 -19.32 -43.39
C LEU A 654 -7.39 -19.69 -44.88
N ARG A 655 -6.70 -20.77 -45.29
CA ARG A 655 -6.76 -21.29 -46.67
C ARG A 655 -8.16 -21.74 -47.06
N GLN A 656 -8.92 -22.34 -46.14
CA GLN A 656 -10.32 -22.68 -46.40
C GLN A 656 -11.16 -21.42 -46.64
N ALA A 657 -10.91 -20.36 -45.88
CA ALA A 657 -11.55 -19.06 -46.10
C ALA A 657 -11.20 -18.46 -47.48
N GLU A 658 -9.93 -18.51 -47.88
CA GLU A 658 -9.46 -18.04 -49.20
C GLU A 658 -10.13 -18.78 -50.36
N VAL A 659 -10.28 -20.10 -50.27
CA VAL A 659 -10.97 -20.91 -51.29
C VAL A 659 -12.45 -20.50 -51.41
N LEU A 660 -13.13 -20.30 -50.28
CA LEU A 660 -14.52 -19.85 -50.27
C LEU A 660 -14.69 -18.43 -50.83
N ALA A 661 -13.83 -17.49 -50.43
CA ALA A 661 -13.86 -16.13 -50.93
C ALA A 661 -13.58 -16.04 -52.44
N LYS A 662 -12.64 -16.85 -52.95
CA LYS A 662 -12.37 -16.95 -54.39
C LYS A 662 -13.58 -17.49 -55.16
N LYS A 663 -14.27 -18.50 -54.62
CA LYS A 663 -15.54 -19.01 -55.19
C LYS A 663 -16.61 -17.92 -55.26
N TRP A 664 -16.64 -17.03 -54.25
CA TRP A 664 -17.61 -15.94 -54.18
C TRP A 664 -17.18 -14.65 -54.88
N LYS A 665 -15.97 -14.59 -55.45
CA LYS A 665 -15.35 -13.41 -56.08
C LYS A 665 -15.30 -12.18 -55.14
N ILE A 666 -14.96 -12.39 -53.88
CA ILE A 666 -14.80 -11.31 -52.88
C ILE A 666 -13.32 -11.19 -52.50
N PRO A 667 -12.75 -9.97 -52.46
CA PRO A 667 -11.39 -9.77 -51.93
C PRO A 667 -11.32 -10.18 -50.46
N LEU A 668 -10.38 -11.09 -50.15
CA LEU A 668 -10.13 -11.59 -48.80
C LEU A 668 -8.68 -11.33 -48.41
N HIS A 669 -8.50 -10.67 -47.29
CA HIS A 669 -7.22 -10.53 -46.60
C HIS A 669 -7.22 -11.49 -45.41
N THR A 670 -6.09 -12.14 -45.15
CA THR A 670 -5.97 -13.03 -43.98
C THR A 670 -4.77 -12.66 -43.14
N GLN A 671 -4.86 -12.81 -41.81
CA GLN A 671 -3.73 -12.59 -40.92
C GLN A 671 -3.78 -13.50 -39.70
N ILE A 672 -2.60 -13.85 -39.18
CA ILE A 672 -2.43 -14.55 -37.91
C ILE A 672 -1.70 -13.62 -36.94
N ARG A 673 -2.32 -13.34 -35.79
CA ARG A 673 -1.76 -12.50 -34.73
C ARG A 673 -1.45 -13.31 -33.48
N VAL A 674 -0.30 -13.03 -32.87
CA VAL A 674 0.10 -13.57 -31.57
C VAL A 674 -0.11 -12.51 -30.51
N THR A 675 -0.68 -12.87 -29.37
CA THR A 675 -1.03 -11.93 -28.31
C THR A 675 -1.17 -12.61 -26.95
N HIS A 676 -1.29 -11.80 -25.90
CA HIS A 676 -1.65 -12.22 -24.55
C HIS A 676 -3.17 -12.13 -24.30
N ASP A 677 -3.89 -11.31 -25.09
CA ASP A 677 -5.32 -11.09 -24.96
C ASP A 677 -6.00 -11.03 -26.34
N VAL A 678 -6.96 -11.93 -26.55
CA VAL A 678 -7.71 -12.05 -27.82
C VAL A 678 -8.51 -10.79 -28.13
N ALA A 679 -9.16 -10.20 -27.13
CA ALA A 679 -10.00 -9.02 -27.34
C ALA A 679 -9.17 -7.83 -27.79
N GLN A 680 -8.02 -7.65 -27.13
CA GLN A 680 -7.08 -6.58 -27.45
C GLN A 680 -6.54 -6.70 -28.88
N ALA A 681 -6.14 -7.90 -29.31
CA ALA A 681 -5.66 -8.12 -30.69
C ALA A 681 -6.74 -7.87 -31.75
N ILE A 682 -8.02 -8.17 -31.45
CA ILE A 682 -9.14 -7.85 -32.33
C ILE A 682 -9.37 -6.34 -32.40
N LEU A 683 -9.33 -5.63 -31.26
CA LEU A 683 -9.47 -4.16 -31.22
C LEU A 683 -8.32 -3.44 -31.93
N GLU A 684 -7.09 -3.93 -31.77
CA GLU A 684 -5.93 -3.46 -32.51
C GLU A 684 -6.11 -3.67 -34.02
N THR A 685 -6.61 -4.85 -34.43
CA THR A 685 -6.95 -5.10 -35.83
C THR A 685 -8.03 -4.13 -36.35
N ILE A 686 -9.08 -3.88 -35.57
CA ILE A 686 -10.16 -2.94 -35.94
C ILE A 686 -9.59 -1.55 -36.21
N ASN A 687 -8.72 -1.07 -35.32
CA ASN A 687 -8.14 0.26 -35.43
C ASN A 687 -7.08 0.35 -36.54
N GLU A 688 -6.16 -0.61 -36.64
CA GLU A 688 -5.10 -0.60 -37.65
C GLU A 688 -5.64 -0.80 -39.06
N GLN A 689 -6.60 -1.71 -39.24
CA GLN A 689 -7.18 -2.01 -40.56
C GLN A 689 -8.37 -1.13 -40.92
N HIS A 690 -8.77 -0.20 -40.03
CA HIS A 690 -9.89 0.72 -40.25
C HIS A 690 -11.18 -0.04 -40.58
N ILE A 691 -11.53 -1.00 -39.74
CA ILE A 691 -12.68 -1.89 -39.96
C ILE A 691 -13.99 -1.13 -39.72
N ASP A 692 -14.93 -1.25 -40.65
CA ASP A 692 -16.27 -0.63 -40.56
C ASP A 692 -17.29 -1.53 -39.83
N LEU A 693 -17.13 -2.85 -39.97
CA LEU A 693 -18.02 -3.85 -39.37
C LEU A 693 -17.23 -5.08 -38.92
N ILE A 694 -17.47 -5.57 -37.69
CA ILE A 694 -16.97 -6.86 -37.22
C ILE A 694 -18.13 -7.88 -37.15
N LEU A 695 -17.91 -9.07 -37.71
CA LEU A 695 -18.82 -10.21 -37.62
C LEU A 695 -18.12 -11.35 -36.86
N MET A 696 -18.64 -11.70 -35.68
CA MET A 696 -18.01 -12.68 -34.79
C MET A 696 -19.02 -13.69 -34.25
N GLY A 697 -18.64 -14.97 -34.20
CA GLY A 697 -19.44 -16.01 -33.56
C GLY A 697 -19.25 -16.07 -32.05
N TRP A 698 -20.30 -16.42 -31.30
CA TRP A 698 -20.19 -16.75 -29.87
C TRP A 698 -20.93 -18.05 -29.50
N LYS A 699 -20.49 -18.72 -28.42
CA LYS A 699 -20.95 -20.08 -28.04
C LYS A 699 -22.11 -20.12 -27.02
N GLY A 700 -22.66 -18.98 -26.60
CA GLY A 700 -23.88 -18.93 -25.78
C GLY A 700 -23.77 -19.27 -24.28
N ASN A 701 -22.74 -19.97 -23.80
CA ASN A 701 -22.59 -20.31 -22.37
C ASN A 701 -21.28 -19.77 -21.76
N THR A 702 -21.37 -19.10 -20.63
CA THR A 702 -20.23 -18.63 -19.83
C THR A 702 -20.37 -19.04 -18.36
N SER A 703 -19.30 -19.58 -17.79
CA SER A 703 -19.21 -19.98 -16.37
C SER A 703 -18.54 -18.91 -15.50
N THR A 704 -18.43 -17.66 -15.97
CA THR A 704 -17.70 -16.59 -15.27
C THR A 704 -18.69 -15.58 -14.65
N PRO A 705 -18.69 -15.38 -13.32
CA PRO A 705 -19.61 -14.44 -12.68
C PRO A 705 -19.40 -13.00 -13.18
N GLY A 706 -20.49 -12.32 -13.58
CA GLY A 706 -20.49 -10.93 -14.04
C GLY A 706 -20.09 -10.69 -15.50
N ARG A 707 -20.01 -11.74 -16.34
CA ARG A 707 -19.76 -11.63 -17.79
C ARG A 707 -20.87 -12.32 -18.59
N ILE A 708 -21.41 -11.59 -19.55
CA ILE A 708 -22.70 -11.85 -20.20
C ILE A 708 -22.50 -12.78 -21.42
N PHE A 709 -21.66 -12.40 -22.38
CA PHE A 709 -21.39 -13.19 -23.59
C PHE A 709 -19.97 -13.80 -23.62
N GLY A 710 -19.16 -13.48 -22.61
CA GLY A 710 -17.80 -13.96 -22.42
C GLY A 710 -16.79 -12.83 -22.49
N SER A 711 -15.58 -13.06 -21.97
CA SER A 711 -14.56 -12.00 -21.79
C SER A 711 -14.21 -11.25 -23.07
N VAL A 712 -14.18 -11.97 -24.20
CA VAL A 712 -13.83 -11.38 -25.50
C VAL A 712 -15.01 -10.57 -26.04
N VAL A 713 -16.19 -11.19 -26.13
CA VAL A 713 -17.38 -10.60 -26.74
C VAL A 713 -17.82 -9.36 -25.95
N ASP A 714 -17.85 -9.41 -24.62
CA ASP A 714 -18.23 -8.28 -23.77
C ASP A 714 -17.28 -7.09 -23.96
N THR A 715 -15.98 -7.37 -24.13
CA THR A 715 -14.97 -6.34 -24.38
C THR A 715 -15.15 -5.71 -25.76
N ILE A 716 -15.43 -6.51 -26.80
CA ILE A 716 -15.70 -6.01 -28.16
C ILE A 716 -16.97 -5.16 -28.20
N ILE A 717 -18.09 -5.61 -27.60
CA ILE A 717 -19.33 -4.81 -27.54
C ILE A 717 -19.07 -3.44 -26.89
N ARG A 718 -18.25 -3.42 -25.82
CA ARG A 718 -17.98 -2.24 -25.01
C ARG A 718 -17.00 -1.27 -25.65
N GLN A 719 -15.98 -1.77 -26.36
CA GLN A 719 -14.83 -0.96 -26.79
C GLN A 719 -14.69 -0.81 -28.31
N ALA A 720 -15.34 -1.66 -29.13
CA ALA A 720 -15.21 -1.57 -30.58
C ALA A 720 -15.80 -0.26 -31.13
N THR A 721 -15.01 0.41 -31.95
CA THR A 721 -15.37 1.67 -32.61
C THR A 721 -16.33 1.46 -33.80
N CYS A 722 -16.34 0.26 -34.39
CA CYS A 722 -17.08 -0.12 -35.59
C CYS A 722 -18.47 -0.74 -35.33
N GLU A 723 -19.27 -1.02 -36.36
CA GLU A 723 -20.51 -1.80 -36.22
C GLU A 723 -20.19 -3.24 -35.77
N VAL A 724 -20.90 -3.77 -34.78
CA VAL A 724 -20.65 -5.12 -34.24
C VAL A 724 -21.85 -6.00 -34.54
N VAL A 725 -21.59 -7.12 -35.21
CA VAL A 725 -22.56 -8.18 -35.50
C VAL A 725 -22.08 -9.46 -34.82
N LEU A 726 -22.85 -9.95 -33.86
CA LEU A 726 -22.56 -11.19 -33.16
C LEU A 726 -23.52 -12.27 -33.63
N VAL A 727 -23.01 -13.50 -33.80
CA VAL A 727 -23.82 -14.64 -34.26
C VAL A 727 -23.68 -15.82 -33.31
N LYS A 728 -24.79 -16.24 -32.70
CA LYS A 728 -24.93 -17.56 -32.06
C LYS A 728 -25.51 -18.49 -33.10
N LEU A 729 -24.75 -19.48 -33.55
CA LEU A 729 -25.27 -20.49 -34.47
C LEU A 729 -26.15 -21.48 -33.69
N GLY A 730 -27.29 -21.84 -34.27
CA GLY A 730 -28.21 -22.80 -33.66
C GLY A 730 -27.67 -24.23 -33.66
N THR A 731 -28.08 -25.04 -32.67
CA THR A 731 -27.73 -26.47 -32.55
C THR A 731 -28.86 -27.30 -33.15
N THR A 732 -28.78 -27.68 -34.42
CA THR A 732 -29.80 -28.54 -35.03
C THR A 732 -29.59 -30.00 -34.64
N SER A 733 -30.41 -30.51 -33.73
CA SER A 733 -30.38 -31.90 -33.23
C SER A 733 -31.02 -32.95 -34.17
N HIS A 734 -31.44 -32.57 -35.38
CA HIS A 734 -32.34 -33.43 -36.20
C HIS A 734 -31.92 -33.71 -37.65
N SER A 735 -30.66 -33.58 -38.05
CA SER A 735 -30.22 -34.10 -39.35
C SER A 735 -28.89 -34.84 -39.27
N SER A 736 -28.85 -36.04 -39.85
CA SER A 736 -27.71 -36.95 -39.92
C SER A 736 -26.59 -36.50 -40.87
N LEU A 737 -26.54 -35.20 -41.23
CA LEU A 737 -25.55 -34.58 -42.11
C LEU A 737 -25.08 -33.25 -41.48
N PRO A 738 -23.79 -33.08 -41.12
CA PRO A 738 -23.33 -31.97 -40.25
C PRO A 738 -23.27 -30.55 -40.85
N THR A 739 -23.99 -30.22 -41.94
CA THR A 739 -23.62 -29.02 -42.75
C THR A 739 -24.76 -28.18 -43.34
N GLN A 740 -26.02 -28.33 -42.92
CA GLN A 740 -27.10 -27.45 -43.42
C GLN A 740 -27.82 -26.71 -42.29
N HIS A 741 -27.36 -25.49 -42.02
CA HIS A 741 -28.18 -24.50 -41.31
C HIS A 741 -29.26 -23.98 -42.28
N SER A 742 -30.53 -24.09 -41.89
CA SER A 742 -31.65 -23.49 -42.62
C SER A 742 -31.68 -21.98 -42.36
N PHE A 743 -31.96 -21.18 -43.39
CA PHE A 743 -32.07 -19.72 -43.33
C PHE A 743 -33.39 -19.26 -43.98
N ASN A 744 -34.46 -20.04 -43.82
CA ASN A 744 -35.71 -19.84 -44.56
C ASN A 744 -36.78 -19.12 -43.73
N SER A 745 -36.68 -19.10 -42.40
CA SER A 745 -37.61 -18.38 -41.52
C SER A 745 -36.89 -17.39 -40.60
N TRP A 746 -37.25 -16.11 -40.69
CA TRP A 746 -36.58 -15.01 -39.99
C TRP A 746 -37.56 -14.28 -39.07
N LEU A 747 -37.21 -14.16 -37.80
CA LEU A 747 -37.93 -13.37 -36.81
C LEU A 747 -37.14 -12.11 -36.45
N VAL A 748 -37.78 -10.94 -36.55
CA VAL A 748 -37.15 -9.67 -36.19
C VAL A 748 -38.08 -8.89 -35.26
N PRO A 749 -37.77 -8.83 -33.95
CA PRO A 749 -38.47 -7.97 -33.01
C PRO A 749 -38.18 -6.48 -33.27
N VAL A 750 -39.23 -5.67 -33.40
CA VAL A 750 -39.13 -4.27 -33.87
C VAL A 750 -39.19 -3.24 -32.72
N ALA A 751 -39.85 -3.54 -31.60
CA ALA A 751 -39.87 -2.66 -30.43
C ALA A 751 -38.82 -3.08 -29.39
N GLY A 752 -37.95 -2.15 -28.97
CA GLY A 752 -37.11 -2.38 -27.78
C GLY A 752 -35.74 -1.72 -27.70
N GLY A 753 -35.25 -0.97 -28.70
CA GLY A 753 -33.98 -0.26 -28.52
C GLY A 753 -33.47 0.55 -29.71
N PRO A 754 -32.48 1.44 -29.50
CA PRO A 754 -31.94 2.35 -30.53
C PRO A 754 -31.28 1.62 -31.71
N ASN A 755 -30.96 0.34 -31.56
CA ASN A 755 -30.28 -0.47 -32.57
C ASN A 755 -31.22 -1.41 -33.37
N SER A 756 -32.52 -1.47 -33.07
CA SER A 756 -33.49 -2.25 -33.87
C SER A 756 -33.54 -1.84 -35.36
N PRO A 757 -33.43 -0.55 -35.72
CA PRO A 757 -33.34 -0.14 -37.13
C PRO A 757 -32.09 -0.67 -37.85
N LEU A 758 -30.98 -0.92 -37.13
CA LEU A 758 -29.75 -1.48 -37.70
C LEU A 758 -29.91 -2.96 -38.03
N ALA A 759 -30.62 -3.71 -37.19
CA ALA A 759 -30.99 -5.10 -37.47
C ALA A 759 -31.79 -5.22 -38.78
N ILE A 760 -32.78 -4.32 -38.97
CA ILE A 760 -33.58 -4.26 -40.20
C ILE A 760 -32.72 -3.88 -41.42
N LYS A 761 -31.73 -2.98 -41.26
CA LYS A 761 -30.82 -2.60 -42.36
C LYS A 761 -29.91 -3.73 -42.86
N LEU A 762 -29.56 -4.69 -41.99
CA LEU A 762 -28.71 -5.83 -42.36
C LEU A 762 -29.49 -6.98 -43.00
N LEU A 763 -30.80 -7.04 -42.75
CA LEU A 763 -31.67 -8.13 -43.19
C LEU A 763 -31.63 -8.40 -44.71
N PRO A 764 -31.69 -7.41 -45.61
CA PRO A 764 -31.67 -7.65 -47.06
C PRO A 764 -30.42 -8.38 -47.57
N ALA A 765 -29.28 -8.20 -46.89
CA ALA A 765 -28.06 -8.93 -47.22
C ALA A 765 -28.16 -10.39 -46.76
N LEU A 766 -28.58 -10.60 -45.51
CA LEU A 766 -28.57 -11.91 -44.86
C LEU A 766 -29.63 -12.88 -45.43
N ILE A 767 -30.78 -12.39 -45.88
CA ILE A 767 -31.84 -13.23 -46.46
C ILE A 767 -31.43 -13.90 -47.77
N THR A 768 -30.38 -13.41 -48.45
CA THR A 768 -29.84 -14.05 -49.67
C THR A 768 -29.21 -15.41 -49.42
N LEU A 769 -29.05 -15.80 -48.15
CA LEU A 769 -28.58 -17.12 -47.73
C LEU A 769 -29.67 -18.20 -47.86
N GLY A 770 -30.95 -17.82 -47.89
CA GLY A 770 -32.09 -18.73 -48.09
C GLY A 770 -32.63 -18.71 -49.51
N ASN A 771 -33.33 -19.77 -49.91
CA ASN A 771 -33.93 -19.88 -51.25
C ASN A 771 -35.30 -19.17 -51.33
N ASP A 772 -36.09 -19.22 -50.25
CA ASP A 772 -37.40 -18.54 -50.13
C ASP A 772 -37.63 -18.05 -48.68
N PRO A 773 -37.01 -16.92 -48.28
CA PRO A 773 -36.98 -16.49 -46.88
C PRO A 773 -38.30 -15.82 -46.45
N LYS A 774 -39.02 -16.42 -45.51
CA LYS A 774 -40.19 -15.80 -44.84
C LYS A 774 -39.72 -14.88 -43.72
N ILE A 775 -40.12 -13.62 -43.76
CA ILE A 775 -39.72 -12.61 -42.78
C ILE A 775 -40.92 -12.23 -41.93
N ARG A 776 -40.80 -12.39 -40.62
CA ARG A 776 -41.82 -11.95 -39.66
C ARG A 776 -41.24 -10.88 -38.75
N LEU A 777 -41.91 -9.73 -38.78
CA LEU A 777 -41.65 -8.62 -37.87
C LEU A 777 -42.59 -8.76 -36.68
N THR A 778 -42.05 -8.83 -35.47
CA THR A 778 -42.87 -8.95 -34.27
C THR A 778 -42.73 -7.73 -33.38
N GLN A 779 -43.82 -7.36 -32.73
CA GLN A 779 -43.85 -6.33 -31.71
C GLN A 779 -44.55 -6.91 -30.48
N VAL A 780 -43.84 -6.95 -29.36
CA VAL A 780 -44.35 -7.52 -28.11
C VAL A 780 -45.03 -6.43 -27.29
N PHE A 781 -46.27 -6.68 -26.88
CA PHE A 781 -47.10 -5.76 -26.10
C PHE A 781 -47.51 -6.40 -24.77
N LYS A 782 -47.66 -5.57 -23.73
CA LYS A 782 -48.12 -6.03 -22.43
C LYS A 782 -49.60 -6.35 -22.46
N PRO A 783 -50.10 -7.30 -21.64
CA PRO A 783 -51.52 -7.65 -21.64
C PRO A 783 -52.48 -6.51 -21.30
N SER A 784 -51.98 -5.44 -20.66
CA SER A 784 -52.72 -4.22 -20.33
C SER A 784 -53.01 -3.29 -21.52
N GLU A 785 -52.38 -3.49 -22.67
CA GLU A 785 -52.54 -2.64 -23.86
C GLU A 785 -53.59 -3.23 -24.83
N LEU A 786 -54.78 -2.62 -24.89
CA LEU A 786 -55.92 -3.11 -25.68
C LEU A 786 -55.83 -2.82 -27.20
N LYS A 787 -54.98 -1.87 -27.63
CA LYS A 787 -54.70 -1.59 -29.05
C LYS A 787 -53.21 -1.30 -29.27
N PRO A 788 -52.46 -2.23 -29.90
CA PRO A 788 -51.04 -2.02 -30.19
C PRO A 788 -50.82 -0.95 -31.27
N ASP A 789 -49.92 0.01 -31.03
CA ASP A 789 -49.43 0.91 -32.09
C ASP A 789 -48.46 0.15 -33.01
N MET A 790 -48.91 -0.09 -34.24
CA MET A 790 -48.17 -0.83 -35.28
C MET A 790 -47.38 0.10 -36.22
N SER A 791 -47.35 1.41 -35.97
CA SER A 791 -46.71 2.41 -36.83
C SER A 791 -45.23 2.11 -37.12
N ILE A 792 -44.49 1.63 -36.11
CA ILE A 792 -43.07 1.28 -36.20
C ILE A 792 -42.87 0.04 -37.09
N SER A 793 -43.70 -0.98 -36.89
CA SER A 793 -43.69 -2.21 -37.70
C SER A 793 -44.04 -1.91 -39.16
N GLU A 794 -45.05 -1.07 -39.42
CA GLU A 794 -45.41 -0.63 -40.78
C GLU A 794 -44.31 0.22 -41.45
N GLN A 795 -43.61 1.07 -40.69
CA GLN A 795 -42.47 1.83 -41.20
C GLN A 795 -41.30 0.91 -41.56
N ALA A 796 -41.04 -0.12 -40.74
CA ALA A 796 -40.04 -1.14 -41.01
C ALA A 796 -40.38 -1.94 -42.29
N ILE A 797 -41.64 -2.35 -42.48
CA ILE A 797 -42.11 -3.01 -43.72
C ILE A 797 -41.88 -2.10 -44.93
N ARG A 798 -42.30 -0.82 -44.85
CA ARG A 798 -42.09 0.15 -45.93
C ARG A 798 -40.61 0.36 -46.25
N HIS A 799 -39.73 0.33 -45.24
CA HIS A 799 -38.28 0.43 -45.44
C HIS A 799 -37.71 -0.80 -46.16
N LEU A 800 -38.13 -2.00 -45.78
CA LEU A 800 -37.72 -3.24 -46.42
C LEU A 800 -38.23 -3.32 -47.88
N MET A 801 -39.51 -3.05 -48.11
CA MET A 801 -40.13 -3.12 -49.44
C MET A 801 -39.55 -2.11 -50.45
N ARG A 802 -39.00 -0.97 -49.99
CA ARG A 802 -38.34 0.01 -50.87
C ARG A 802 -37.04 -0.48 -51.48
N ARG A 803 -36.35 -1.44 -50.88
CA ARG A 803 -35.15 -2.05 -51.48
C ARG A 803 -35.60 -3.10 -52.51
N ARG A 804 -35.42 -2.80 -53.81
CA ARG A 804 -35.85 -3.53 -55.03
C ARG A 804 -35.45 -5.03 -55.16
N LYS A 805 -35.16 -5.76 -54.08
CA LYS A 805 -34.65 -7.14 -54.09
C LYS A 805 -35.39 -8.13 -53.17
N LEU A 806 -36.44 -7.73 -52.46
CA LEU A 806 -37.24 -8.66 -51.64
C LEU A 806 -38.38 -9.25 -52.48
N SER A 807 -38.25 -10.51 -52.89
CA SER A 807 -39.35 -11.31 -53.45
C SER A 807 -40.17 -12.05 -52.38
N SER A 808 -39.92 -11.77 -51.09
CA SER A 808 -40.45 -12.52 -49.95
C SER A 808 -41.65 -11.87 -49.26
N THR A 809 -42.49 -12.71 -48.64
CA THR A 809 -43.62 -12.26 -47.81
C THR A 809 -43.10 -11.72 -46.47
N VAL A 810 -43.29 -10.42 -46.23
CA VAL A 810 -43.04 -9.77 -44.93
C VAL A 810 -44.38 -9.61 -44.21
N VAL A 811 -44.51 -10.20 -43.01
CA VAL A 811 -45.73 -10.12 -42.19
C VAL A 811 -45.41 -9.46 -40.85
N ALA A 812 -46.23 -8.50 -40.41
CA ALA A 812 -46.18 -7.98 -39.04
C ALA A 812 -47.17 -8.75 -38.16
N LEU A 813 -46.69 -9.27 -37.02
CA LEU A 813 -47.50 -9.98 -36.04
C LEU A 813 -47.36 -9.32 -34.66
N PRO A 814 -48.44 -8.79 -34.06
CA PRO A 814 -48.41 -8.39 -32.66
C PRO A 814 -48.39 -9.63 -31.76
N VAL A 815 -47.55 -9.63 -30.73
CA VAL A 815 -47.45 -10.71 -29.73
C VAL A 815 -47.75 -10.15 -28.35
N GLN A 816 -48.64 -10.79 -27.59
CA GLN A 816 -48.99 -10.37 -26.24
C GLN A 816 -48.19 -11.21 -25.24
N ALA A 817 -47.36 -10.58 -24.41
CA ALA A 817 -46.57 -11.26 -23.37
C ALA A 817 -46.23 -10.32 -22.21
N ASN A 818 -45.99 -10.90 -21.02
CA ASN A 818 -45.58 -10.13 -19.83
C ASN A 818 -44.14 -9.59 -19.95
N SER A 819 -43.30 -10.25 -20.74
CA SER A 819 -41.92 -9.86 -21.03
C SER A 819 -41.62 -9.99 -22.53
N VAL A 820 -40.84 -9.06 -23.08
CA VAL A 820 -40.38 -9.09 -24.48
C VAL A 820 -39.56 -10.35 -24.76
N ALA A 821 -38.68 -10.73 -23.83
CA ALA A 821 -37.86 -11.92 -23.98
C ALA A 821 -38.69 -13.19 -23.98
N GLU A 822 -39.62 -13.34 -23.03
CA GLU A 822 -40.49 -14.50 -22.91
C GLU A 822 -41.41 -14.64 -24.14
N GLY A 823 -41.99 -13.53 -24.63
CA GLY A 823 -42.82 -13.53 -25.82
C GLY A 823 -42.07 -13.97 -27.08
N VAL A 824 -40.83 -13.50 -27.26
CA VAL A 824 -39.99 -13.91 -28.40
C VAL A 824 -39.53 -15.36 -28.27
N ILE A 825 -39.11 -15.81 -27.08
CA ILE A 825 -38.69 -17.20 -26.85
C ILE A 825 -39.84 -18.17 -27.12
N ASN A 826 -41.03 -17.89 -26.58
CA ASN A 826 -42.21 -18.71 -26.77
C ASN A 826 -42.59 -18.79 -28.26
N LEU A 827 -42.62 -17.65 -28.95
CA LEU A 827 -42.90 -17.60 -30.39
C LEU A 827 -41.89 -18.43 -31.22
N VAL A 828 -40.60 -18.37 -30.87
CA VAL A 828 -39.55 -19.15 -31.54
C VAL A 828 -39.73 -20.65 -31.32
N GLN A 829 -40.08 -21.04 -30.09
CA GLN A 829 -40.30 -22.44 -29.72
C GLN A 829 -41.61 -23.01 -30.31
N THR A 830 -42.67 -22.22 -30.43
CA THR A 830 -43.98 -22.69 -30.92
C THR A 830 -44.10 -22.72 -32.43
N GLU A 831 -43.56 -21.71 -33.13
CA GLU A 831 -43.73 -21.58 -34.59
C GLU A 831 -42.50 -22.02 -35.40
N GLY A 832 -41.36 -22.28 -34.73
CA GLY A 832 -40.16 -22.85 -35.36
C GLY A 832 -39.46 -21.89 -36.33
N TYR A 833 -38.71 -20.91 -35.78
CA TYR A 833 -37.91 -19.98 -36.59
C TYR A 833 -36.44 -20.39 -36.66
N ASP A 834 -35.84 -20.26 -37.84
CA ASP A 834 -34.43 -20.59 -38.09
C ASP A 834 -33.48 -19.51 -37.55
N VAL A 835 -33.86 -18.24 -37.71
CA VAL A 835 -33.02 -17.09 -37.35
C VAL A 835 -33.80 -16.02 -36.60
N VAL A 836 -33.23 -15.52 -35.50
CA VAL A 836 -33.73 -14.36 -34.75
C VAL A 836 -32.71 -13.22 -34.87
N VAL A 837 -33.12 -12.05 -35.35
CA VAL A 837 -32.25 -10.87 -35.48
C VAL A 837 -32.69 -9.78 -34.50
N LEU A 838 -31.78 -9.37 -33.62
CA LEU A 838 -32.04 -8.45 -32.51
C LEU A 838 -31.10 -7.25 -32.56
N GLY A 839 -31.62 -6.06 -32.25
CA GLY A 839 -30.80 -4.90 -31.92
C GLY A 839 -30.40 -4.93 -30.44
N ALA A 840 -29.11 -4.87 -30.12
CA ALA A 840 -28.62 -4.84 -28.73
C ALA A 840 -28.47 -3.40 -28.22
N SER A 841 -29.01 -3.04 -27.05
CA SER A 841 -28.85 -1.71 -26.42
C SER A 841 -27.50 -1.53 -25.69
N ARG A 842 -27.12 -0.29 -25.39
CA ARG A 842 -25.87 0.12 -24.70
C ARG A 842 -25.99 0.21 -23.17
N GLU A 843 -27.14 -0.09 -22.60
CA GLU A 843 -27.45 0.22 -21.20
C GLU A 843 -26.57 -0.53 -20.19
N GLY A 844 -26.34 0.08 -19.03
CA GLY A 844 -25.55 -0.49 -17.94
C GLY A 844 -26.25 -1.68 -17.27
N LEU A 845 -25.48 -2.47 -16.52
CA LEU A 845 -25.95 -3.67 -15.81
C LEU A 845 -27.20 -3.42 -14.96
N LEU A 846 -27.33 -2.23 -14.34
CA LEU A 846 -28.46 -1.90 -13.46
C LEU A 846 -29.76 -1.53 -14.21
N GLN A 847 -29.68 -0.87 -15.36
CA GLN A 847 -30.85 -0.68 -16.24
C GLN A 847 -31.29 -2.02 -16.88
N GLN A 848 -30.31 -2.88 -17.20
CA GLN A 848 -30.53 -4.25 -17.64
C GLN A 848 -31.06 -5.18 -16.53
N ALA A 849 -30.81 -4.87 -15.26
CA ALA A 849 -31.36 -5.61 -14.11
C ALA A 849 -32.83 -5.23 -13.82
N ILE A 850 -33.20 -3.97 -14.07
CA ILE A 850 -34.58 -3.47 -13.88
C ILE A 850 -35.51 -3.90 -15.04
N GLN A 851 -34.99 -3.98 -16.28
CA GLN A 851 -35.79 -4.33 -17.48
C GLN A 851 -35.50 -5.73 -18.05
N GLY A 852 -34.45 -6.42 -17.59
CA GLY A 852 -33.93 -7.67 -18.15
C GLY A 852 -33.01 -7.46 -19.37
N ASN A 853 -31.93 -8.24 -19.50
CA ASN A 853 -31.10 -8.26 -20.72
C ASN A 853 -31.80 -9.08 -21.82
N ILE A 854 -32.77 -8.47 -22.49
CA ILE A 854 -33.62 -9.11 -23.51
C ILE A 854 -32.81 -9.88 -24.58
N PRO A 855 -31.73 -9.32 -25.17
CA PRO A 855 -30.89 -10.04 -26.13
C PRO A 855 -30.25 -11.32 -25.59
N GLU A 856 -29.79 -11.32 -24.34
CA GLU A 856 -29.18 -12.48 -23.70
C GLU A 856 -30.24 -13.53 -23.32
N ALA A 857 -31.37 -13.09 -22.75
CA ALA A 857 -32.46 -13.97 -22.39
C ALA A 857 -32.99 -14.72 -23.63
N ILE A 858 -33.18 -14.01 -24.75
CA ILE A 858 -33.57 -14.64 -26.02
C ILE A 858 -32.45 -15.55 -26.51
N ALA A 859 -31.20 -15.09 -26.54
CA ALA A 859 -30.10 -15.88 -27.06
C ALA A 859 -29.79 -17.12 -26.22
N SER A 860 -30.05 -17.15 -24.93
CA SER A 860 -29.91 -18.33 -24.07
C SER A 860 -31.13 -19.25 -24.15
N GLY A 861 -32.33 -18.68 -24.30
CA GLY A 861 -33.61 -19.42 -24.32
C GLY A 861 -33.99 -20.07 -25.65
N VAL A 862 -33.28 -19.78 -26.76
CA VAL A 862 -33.58 -20.38 -28.08
C VAL A 862 -32.41 -21.21 -28.62
N GLU A 863 -32.74 -22.33 -29.25
CA GLU A 863 -31.79 -23.21 -29.96
C GLU A 863 -31.52 -22.77 -31.41
N SER A 864 -32.29 -21.81 -31.92
CA SER A 864 -32.16 -21.21 -33.25
C SER A 864 -30.92 -20.31 -33.39
N THR A 865 -30.59 -19.92 -34.62
CA THR A 865 -29.50 -18.96 -34.86
C THR A 865 -29.92 -17.57 -34.38
N VAL A 866 -29.10 -16.91 -33.55
CA VAL A 866 -29.38 -15.57 -33.04
C VAL A 866 -28.33 -14.59 -33.51
N ILE A 867 -28.76 -13.48 -34.11
CA ILE A 867 -27.89 -12.41 -34.61
C ILE A 867 -28.15 -11.15 -33.79
N LEU A 868 -27.12 -10.65 -33.10
CA LEU A 868 -27.16 -9.40 -32.36
C LEU A 868 -26.44 -8.31 -33.13
N VAL A 869 -27.06 -7.13 -33.22
CA VAL A 869 -26.54 -5.99 -33.96
C VAL A 869 -26.38 -4.79 -33.04
N ARG A 870 -25.18 -4.20 -33.04
CA ARG A 870 -24.83 -2.99 -32.27
C ARG A 870 -24.15 -1.96 -33.18
N GLY A 871 -24.70 -0.74 -33.23
CA GLY A 871 -24.17 0.35 -34.05
C GLY A 871 -22.83 0.90 -33.57
N ALA A 872 -22.06 1.49 -34.49
CA ALA A 872 -20.77 2.12 -34.24
C ALA A 872 -20.82 3.16 -33.10
N MET A 873 -19.69 3.36 -32.41
CA MET A 873 -19.59 4.38 -31.36
C MET A 873 -19.63 5.77 -32.02
N GLN A 874 -20.56 6.63 -31.61
CA GLN A 874 -20.47 8.05 -31.95
C GLN A 874 -19.29 8.61 -31.14
N LYS A 875 -18.33 9.23 -31.83
CA LYS A 875 -17.19 9.89 -31.19
C LYS A 875 -17.65 11.09 -30.36
#